data_AF-A0A6J2UUC9-F1
#
_entry.id   AF-A0A6J2UUC9-F1
#
_cell.length_a   1.000
_cell.length_b   1.000
_cell.length_c   1.000
_cell.angle_alpha   90.00
_cell.angle_beta   90.00
_cell.angle_gamma   90.00
#
_symmetry.space_group_name_H-M   'P 1'
#
loop_
_entity.id
_entity.type
_entity.pdbx_description
1 polymer ?
#
loop_
_entity_poly.entity_id
_entity_poly.type
_entity_poly.pdbx_seq_one_letter_code
_entity_poly.pdbx_strand_id
1 'polypeptide(L)'
;MSGDHGYRNYEMDSSTRVNDSHKHKDKHKDKEHKHKDHKKDKEREKHKHSNSEYRDSSEKKHRDKEKERVKHKDGNLDRHKDKEKRREEKNKSHGADGKHRKEKENGFASPPQIKAESDDNGYYHSPKYEKSLKRERDVDESEYKPKKIKTENEKKVKKRKKEDDDYEDYEDYEDPKPKKKTKDQMKTKEETGGGKKKSKKEQEEKWKWWEEERYTDGSKWKFLEHKGPVFAPPYEPLPSHVRFYYDGKFVKLSPPAEEVATFFAKMLDHEYTTKDIFRKNFFKDWRKEMTPEEKSKITDLNRCDFREMHEYFKTQSEARKQMTKEEKQKIKEENERILQEYGYCVMDNHKERIGNFRIEPPGLFRGRGDHPKMGMLKRRIRPEDVIINCSKDSKHPTPPPGTRWKEVRHDNKVTWLASWTENIQGSIKYIMLNPSSRIKGEKDWQKYETARRLKKCVDRIRAQYRDDWKSKEMRIRQRAVALYFIDKLALRAGNEKEEGETADTVGCCSLRVEHIRLYPELDGQDYVVEFDFLGKDSIRYYNKIPVEKRVFKNLQLFLENKQPEDDLFDRLNTTILNKYLQELMDGLTAKVFRTYNASITLQQQLKELTSPDDNVPAKILSYNRANRAVAVLCNHQRAPPKTFEKSMQNLQTKIDAKKKQLSAAKKELKGAKADAKASHDEKSKKAVETKKKAVQRIEEQLMKLEVQATDREENKQIALGTSKLNYLDPRISVAWSKKWGIPIEKIYNKTQREKFAWAIDMADEDFEF
;
A
#
# COMPACT_ATOMS: atom_id res chain seq x y z
N MET A 1 -68.20 23.41 33.48
CA MET A 1 -69.28 24.12 32.79
C MET A 1 -69.14 23.80 31.31
N SER A 2 -70.10 23.21 30.60
CA SER A 2 -71.34 22.51 31.01
C SER A 2 -71.68 21.47 29.92
N GLY A 3 -72.47 20.43 30.23
CA GLY A 3 -72.83 19.34 29.29
C GLY A 3 -73.93 19.71 28.29
N ASP A 4 -74.81 18.80 27.82
CA ASP A 4 -74.98 17.33 28.00
C ASP A 4 -75.96 16.84 26.88
N HIS A 5 -76.47 15.60 26.71
CA HIS A 5 -76.55 14.34 27.47
C HIS A 5 -76.79 13.17 26.47
N GLY A 6 -76.71 11.88 26.87
CA GLY A 6 -77.14 10.75 26.00
C GLY A 6 -76.95 9.34 26.59
N TYR A 7 -78.00 8.50 26.60
CA TYR A 7 -78.11 7.18 27.26
C TYR A 7 -78.47 6.04 26.26
N ARG A 8 -78.54 4.71 26.57
CA ARG A 8 -77.78 3.77 27.47
C ARG A 8 -78.43 2.35 27.46
N ASN A 9 -77.66 1.28 27.21
CA ASN A 9 -77.97 -0.19 27.38
C ASN A 9 -79.19 -0.77 26.57
N TYR A 10 -79.50 -2.09 26.46
CA TYR A 10 -79.07 -3.42 26.99
C TYR A 10 -79.00 -4.48 25.80
N GLU A 11 -78.95 -5.84 25.84
CA GLU A 11 -79.00 -6.91 26.89
C GLU A 11 -78.19 -8.23 26.53
N MET A 12 -78.82 -9.41 26.27
CA MET A 12 -78.23 -10.77 26.43
C MET A 12 -78.62 -11.88 25.39
N ASP A 13 -78.00 -13.08 25.59
CA ASP A 13 -78.34 -14.49 25.19
C ASP A 13 -77.77 -15.12 23.88
N SER A 14 -77.36 -16.41 23.82
CA SER A 14 -76.92 -17.40 24.85
C SER A 14 -76.20 -18.65 24.25
N SER A 15 -75.50 -19.46 25.09
CA SER A 15 -75.32 -20.96 25.02
C SER A 15 -74.66 -21.64 23.77
N THR A 16 -73.98 -22.81 23.77
CA THR A 16 -73.53 -23.81 24.79
C THR A 16 -72.47 -24.79 24.21
N ARG A 17 -71.69 -25.48 25.08
CA ARG A 17 -70.92 -26.76 24.88
C ARG A 17 -69.73 -26.71 23.89
N VAL A 18 -68.48 -27.11 24.20
CA VAL A 18 -67.86 -28.26 24.94
C VAL A 18 -67.77 -29.55 24.13
N ASN A 19 -66.56 -29.90 23.67
CA ASN A 19 -65.89 -31.16 24.05
C ASN A 19 -64.35 -31.11 23.83
N ASP A 20 -63.61 -31.97 24.52
CA ASP A 20 -62.14 -32.11 24.49
C ASP A 20 -61.74 -33.60 24.44
N SER A 21 -60.60 -33.93 23.82
CA SER A 21 -59.86 -35.19 24.10
C SER A 21 -58.47 -35.24 23.45
N HIS A 22 -57.41 -35.23 24.27
CA HIS A 22 -56.08 -35.75 23.90
C HIS A 22 -56.11 -37.28 23.61
N LYS A 23 -55.21 -37.78 22.73
CA LYS A 23 -54.02 -38.59 23.13
C LYS A 23 -53.35 -39.36 21.96
N HIS A 24 -52.00 -39.43 22.03
CA HIS A 24 -51.15 -40.60 21.70
C HIS A 24 -51.06 -41.13 20.23
N LYS A 25 -49.99 -41.81 19.79
CA LYS A 25 -48.56 -41.92 20.21
C LYS A 25 -47.80 -42.73 19.13
N ASP A 26 -46.46 -42.64 19.10
CA ASP A 26 -45.55 -43.67 18.54
C ASP A 26 -45.64 -43.96 17.00
N LYS A 27 -44.64 -44.49 16.28
CA LYS A 27 -43.16 -44.48 16.44
C LYS A 27 -42.47 -44.86 15.10
N HIS A 28 -41.18 -44.49 15.00
CA HIS A 28 -40.07 -45.22 14.34
C HIS A 28 -39.87 -45.26 12.80
N LYS A 29 -38.57 -45.12 12.49
CA LYS A 29 -37.74 -45.83 11.50
C LYS A 29 -37.71 -45.38 10.04
N ASP A 30 -36.74 -44.51 9.77
CA ASP A 30 -35.49 -44.89 9.09
C ASP A 30 -35.56 -46.02 8.05
N LYS A 31 -35.22 -45.71 6.79
CA LYS A 31 -33.93 -46.15 6.24
C LYS A 31 -33.51 -45.39 4.98
N GLU A 32 -32.19 -45.24 4.83
CA GLU A 32 -31.55 -44.86 3.57
C GLU A 32 -31.69 -45.98 2.53
N HIS A 33 -31.60 -45.66 1.23
CA HIS A 33 -30.38 -45.99 0.48
C HIS A 33 -30.29 -45.33 -0.92
N LYS A 34 -29.05 -45.23 -1.39
CA LYS A 34 -28.62 -44.70 -2.70
C LYS A 34 -29.14 -45.57 -3.86
N HIS A 35 -29.20 -45.01 -5.07
CA HIS A 35 -28.45 -45.58 -6.19
C HIS A 35 -28.05 -44.51 -7.24
N LYS A 36 -27.37 -44.93 -8.32
CA LYS A 36 -26.43 -44.11 -9.09
C LYS A 36 -26.31 -44.61 -10.55
N ASP A 37 -25.91 -43.71 -11.45
CA ASP A 37 -25.44 -43.91 -12.84
C ASP A 37 -26.42 -44.51 -13.87
N HIS A 38 -26.67 -43.80 -14.98
CA HIS A 38 -26.06 -44.12 -16.30
C HIS A 38 -26.28 -42.99 -17.34
N LYS A 39 -25.99 -43.23 -18.64
CA LYS A 39 -25.40 -42.22 -19.55
C LYS A 39 -25.61 -42.54 -21.04
N LYS A 40 -25.76 -41.48 -21.88
CA LYS A 40 -25.82 -41.41 -23.37
C LYS A 40 -27.10 -41.94 -24.04
N ASP A 41 -27.61 -41.19 -25.03
CA ASP A 41 -27.29 -41.46 -26.44
C ASP A 41 -27.36 -40.21 -27.35
N LYS A 42 -27.22 -40.34 -28.69
CA LYS A 42 -26.67 -39.28 -29.55
C LYS A 42 -27.14 -39.32 -31.03
N GLU A 43 -27.33 -38.13 -31.63
CA GLU A 43 -27.59 -37.88 -33.08
C GLU A 43 -28.96 -38.42 -33.60
N ARG A 44 -29.51 -38.05 -34.78
CA ARG A 44 -28.94 -37.48 -36.02
C ARG A 44 -30.03 -36.85 -36.90
N GLU A 45 -29.74 -35.76 -37.66
CA GLU A 45 -30.21 -35.62 -39.06
C GLU A 45 -29.53 -34.48 -39.85
N LYS A 46 -29.53 -34.56 -41.21
CA LYS A 46 -28.86 -33.61 -42.14
C LYS A 46 -29.11 -33.97 -43.62
N HIS A 47 -29.48 -33.02 -44.51
CA HIS A 47 -29.04 -32.85 -45.93
C HIS A 47 -29.87 -31.78 -46.72
N LYS A 48 -29.24 -30.83 -47.46
CA LYS A 48 -29.14 -30.66 -48.96
C LYS A 48 -30.45 -30.26 -49.69
N HIS A 49 -30.55 -29.49 -50.80
CA HIS A 49 -29.68 -28.75 -51.78
C HIS A 49 -30.63 -27.81 -52.61
N SER A 50 -30.29 -26.85 -53.50
CA SER A 50 -29.10 -26.07 -53.94
C SER A 50 -29.58 -24.91 -54.89
N ASN A 51 -28.65 -24.03 -55.36
CA ASN A 51 -28.75 -23.13 -56.54
C ASN A 51 -29.68 -21.89 -56.50
N SER A 52 -29.41 -20.78 -57.24
CA SER A 52 -28.21 -20.40 -58.04
C SER A 52 -28.00 -18.88 -58.22
N GLU A 53 -26.79 -18.53 -58.72
CA GLU A 53 -26.44 -17.33 -59.51
C GLU A 53 -26.31 -15.97 -58.77
N TYR A 54 -25.70 -14.90 -59.36
CA TYR A 54 -25.34 -14.66 -60.77
C TYR A 54 -23.85 -14.24 -61.04
N ARG A 55 -23.55 -12.95 -61.26
CA ARG A 55 -22.31 -12.42 -61.89
C ARG A 55 -21.94 -11.00 -61.36
N ASP A 56 -20.79 -10.37 -61.65
CA ASP A 56 -19.73 -10.69 -62.63
C ASP A 56 -18.28 -10.37 -62.17
N SER A 57 -17.36 -10.78 -63.03
CA SER A 57 -15.90 -10.93 -62.96
C SER A 57 -15.10 -9.61 -62.99
N SER A 58 -13.83 -9.58 -62.56
CA SER A 58 -12.64 -9.86 -63.42
C SER A 58 -11.36 -9.47 -62.64
N GLU A 59 -10.09 -9.72 -63.02
CA GLU A 59 -9.28 -10.71 -63.79
C GLU A 59 -7.79 -10.35 -63.50
N LYS A 60 -6.67 -11.04 -63.83
CA LYS A 60 -6.20 -12.27 -64.55
C LYS A 60 -4.84 -12.62 -63.84
N LYS A 61 -3.84 -13.47 -64.19
CA LYS A 61 -3.36 -14.41 -65.24
C LYS A 61 -2.42 -15.39 -64.45
N HIS A 62 -2.38 -16.72 -64.68
CA HIS A 62 -1.54 -17.48 -65.64
C HIS A 62 0.01 -17.32 -65.54
N ARG A 63 0.85 -18.37 -65.64
CA ARG A 63 0.65 -19.84 -65.80
C ARG A 63 1.94 -20.65 -65.47
N ASP A 64 1.84 -21.98 -65.41
CA ASP A 64 2.87 -22.99 -65.06
C ASP A 64 3.91 -23.36 -66.14
N LYS A 65 4.88 -24.23 -65.73
CA LYS A 65 5.72 -25.19 -66.51
C LYS A 65 6.98 -24.63 -67.24
N GLU A 66 8.07 -25.37 -67.48
CA GLU A 66 8.37 -26.83 -67.42
C GLU A 66 9.90 -27.16 -67.38
N LYS A 67 10.28 -28.44 -67.07
CA LYS A 67 11.50 -29.19 -67.52
C LYS A 67 12.91 -28.74 -66.99
N GLU A 68 14.01 -29.55 -66.97
CA GLU A 68 14.27 -30.97 -67.32
C GLU A 68 15.56 -31.57 -66.64
N ARG A 69 15.67 -32.93 -66.55
CA ARG A 69 16.93 -33.78 -66.62
C ARG A 69 18.00 -33.74 -65.48
N VAL A 70 18.79 -34.80 -65.14
CA VAL A 70 18.76 -36.28 -65.43
C VAL A 70 19.70 -37.12 -64.51
N LYS A 71 19.49 -38.45 -64.39
CA LYS A 71 20.37 -39.56 -63.85
C LYS A 71 20.68 -39.57 -62.33
N HIS A 72 20.29 -40.61 -61.56
CA HIS A 72 20.93 -41.95 -61.34
C HIS A 72 22.29 -41.89 -60.58
N LYS A 73 22.63 -42.76 -59.60
CA LYS A 73 22.29 -44.20 -59.42
C LYS A 73 22.35 -44.66 -57.92
N ASP A 74 21.95 -45.90 -57.64
CA ASP A 74 21.81 -46.57 -56.32
C ASP A 74 23.13 -47.09 -55.70
N GLY A 75 23.17 -47.52 -54.42
CA GLY A 75 24.34 -48.33 -53.93
C GLY A 75 24.69 -48.58 -52.44
N ASN A 76 23.72 -48.80 -51.53
CA ASN A 76 23.77 -49.70 -50.33
C ASN A 76 25.04 -50.03 -49.47
N LEU A 77 24.83 -50.11 -48.14
CA LEU A 77 25.41 -51.02 -47.10
C LEU A 77 26.83 -50.92 -46.44
N ASP A 78 26.78 -50.89 -45.10
CA ASP A 78 27.56 -51.63 -44.07
C ASP A 78 28.82 -51.07 -43.34
N ARG A 79 29.24 -51.81 -42.29
CA ARG A 79 29.98 -51.38 -41.07
C ARG A 79 31.40 -51.95 -40.93
N HIS A 80 32.27 -51.21 -40.21
CA HIS A 80 33.16 -51.62 -39.08
C HIS A 80 34.24 -50.50 -38.87
N LYS A 81 34.90 -50.18 -37.74
CA LYS A 81 34.99 -50.61 -36.31
C LYS A 81 36.44 -51.05 -35.92
N ASP A 82 37.19 -50.17 -35.24
CA ASP A 82 38.31 -50.40 -34.27
C ASP A 82 38.82 -49.02 -33.73
N LYS A 83 39.50 -48.79 -32.58
CA LYS A 83 40.56 -49.45 -31.76
C LYS A 83 42.00 -49.32 -32.34
N GLU A 84 43.10 -49.15 -31.58
CA GLU A 84 43.36 -49.01 -30.12
C GLU A 84 44.76 -48.35 -29.81
N LYS A 85 44.93 -47.65 -28.66
CA LYS A 85 46.21 -47.33 -27.92
C LYS A 85 47.29 -46.53 -28.74
N ARG A 86 48.50 -46.13 -28.26
CA ARG A 86 49.30 -46.20 -26.99
C ARG A 86 50.36 -45.04 -26.99
N ARG A 87 50.76 -44.39 -25.87
CA ARG A 87 52.03 -44.53 -25.06
C ARG A 87 52.23 -43.24 -24.21
N GLU A 88 52.75 -43.24 -22.96
CA GLU A 88 54.17 -43.28 -22.48
C GLU A 88 55.00 -42.04 -22.95
N GLU A 89 55.83 -41.34 -22.16
CA GLU A 89 56.74 -41.79 -21.07
C GLU A 89 57.03 -40.72 -19.95
N LYS A 90 58.16 -40.78 -19.20
CA LYS A 90 58.45 -40.05 -17.94
C LYS A 90 59.84 -39.37 -17.87
N ASN A 91 59.99 -38.32 -17.05
CA ASN A 91 61.05 -38.10 -16.00
C ASN A 91 60.74 -36.77 -15.25
N LYS A 92 60.82 -36.61 -13.91
CA LYS A 92 61.96 -36.64 -12.93
C LYS A 92 63.01 -35.52 -13.16
N SER A 93 63.51 -34.78 -12.15
CA SER A 93 63.56 -35.01 -10.69
C SER A 93 63.59 -33.72 -9.79
N HIS A 94 63.60 -33.96 -8.47
CA HIS A 94 63.81 -33.13 -7.23
C HIS A 94 64.63 -31.80 -7.34
N GLY A 95 64.57 -30.82 -6.41
CA GLY A 95 63.95 -30.65 -5.07
C GLY A 95 64.14 -29.17 -4.58
N ALA A 96 64.10 -28.73 -3.31
CA ALA A 96 63.73 -29.32 -1.99
C ALA A 96 63.49 -28.19 -0.92
N ASP A 97 63.01 -28.55 0.28
CA ASP A 97 62.95 -27.84 1.60
C ASP A 97 62.58 -26.34 1.79
N GLY A 98 61.73 -26.05 2.81
CA GLY A 98 61.44 -24.69 3.30
C GLY A 98 60.29 -24.61 4.34
N LYS A 99 60.60 -24.40 5.63
CA LYS A 99 59.63 -24.52 6.76
C LYS A 99 58.68 -23.33 6.96
N HIS A 100 57.43 -23.66 7.31
CA HIS A 100 56.50 -22.96 8.22
C HIS A 100 56.40 -21.41 8.25
N ARG A 101 55.17 -20.91 8.09
CA ARG A 101 54.39 -20.40 9.23
C ARG A 101 52.87 -20.54 9.00
N LYS A 102 52.11 -20.69 10.08
CA LYS A 102 50.64 -20.54 10.13
C LYS A 102 50.35 -19.24 10.88
N GLU A 103 49.53 -18.38 10.31
CA GLU A 103 48.68 -17.48 11.09
C GLU A 103 47.23 -17.61 10.58
N LYS A 104 46.27 -17.28 11.44
CA LYS A 104 44.84 -17.33 11.13
C LYS A 104 44.39 -15.90 10.85
N GLU A 105 43.58 -15.70 9.83
CA GLU A 105 42.71 -14.52 9.77
C GLU A 105 41.28 -14.91 9.38
N ASN A 106 40.31 -14.13 9.86
CA ASN A 106 38.92 -14.54 9.92
C ASN A 106 38.17 -14.16 8.64
N GLY A 107 37.44 -15.11 8.05
CA GLY A 107 36.59 -14.85 6.90
C GLY A 107 35.40 -13.97 7.25
N PHE A 108 35.35 -12.75 6.68
CA PHE A 108 34.15 -11.90 6.67
C PHE A 108 33.98 -11.27 5.29
N ALA A 109 33.23 -11.94 4.41
CA ALA A 109 33.00 -11.50 3.04
C ALA A 109 31.73 -10.62 2.96
N SER A 110 31.91 -9.30 2.98
CA SER A 110 30.85 -8.35 2.64
C SER A 110 30.82 -8.08 1.12
N PRO A 111 29.64 -7.96 0.48
CA PRO A 111 29.56 -7.63 -0.95
C PRO A 111 30.20 -6.26 -1.28
N PRO A 112 30.88 -6.09 -2.43
CA PRO A 112 31.58 -4.85 -2.75
C PRO A 112 30.67 -3.64 -2.96
N GLN A 113 31.12 -2.47 -2.52
CA GLN A 113 30.57 -1.18 -2.96
C GLN A 113 31.18 -0.81 -4.32
N ILE A 114 30.35 -0.45 -5.29
CA ILE A 114 30.81 0.17 -6.53
C ILE A 114 31.26 1.60 -6.21
N LYS A 115 32.54 1.91 -6.45
CA LYS A 115 33.06 3.27 -6.51
C LYS A 115 32.90 3.85 -7.92
N ALA A 116 32.91 5.17 -8.03
CA ALA A 116 32.99 5.88 -9.30
C ALA A 116 34.43 6.37 -9.55
N GLU A 117 34.91 6.11 -10.75
CA GLU A 117 36.12 6.66 -11.40
C GLU A 117 35.65 6.96 -12.85
N SER A 118 35.52 8.23 -13.26
CA SER A 118 36.55 9.21 -13.66
C SER A 118 37.07 9.00 -15.08
N ASP A 119 36.98 10.04 -15.90
CA ASP A 119 37.10 9.99 -17.37
C ASP A 119 38.51 9.74 -17.91
N ASP A 120 38.59 9.04 -19.05
CA ASP A 120 39.58 9.32 -20.10
C ASP A 120 39.01 8.99 -21.51
N ASN A 121 39.62 9.50 -22.58
CA ASN A 121 39.04 9.60 -23.93
C ASN A 121 39.41 8.43 -24.88
N GLY A 122 38.46 8.05 -25.75
CA GLY A 122 38.59 6.92 -26.69
C GLY A 122 37.78 7.04 -28.00
N TYR A 123 37.83 8.23 -28.60
CA TYR A 123 37.29 8.74 -29.89
C TYR A 123 36.73 7.78 -31.00
N TYR A 124 35.78 8.33 -31.79
CA TYR A 124 35.14 7.80 -33.03
C TYR A 124 34.12 6.64 -32.92
N HIS A 125 33.01 6.60 -33.67
CA HIS A 125 32.33 7.62 -34.50
C HIS A 125 30.82 7.29 -34.66
N SER A 126 29.94 8.29 -34.77
CA SER A 126 28.57 8.13 -35.28
C SER A 126 28.10 9.39 -36.03
N PRO A 127 27.22 9.32 -37.07
CA PRO A 127 26.91 10.47 -37.93
C PRO A 127 25.91 11.50 -37.33
N LYS A 128 26.02 12.75 -37.82
CA LYS A 128 25.07 13.86 -37.66
C LYS A 128 23.82 13.62 -38.57
N TYR A 129 22.64 14.19 -38.35
CA TYR A 129 22.19 15.58 -38.59
C TYR A 129 20.72 15.69 -38.07
N GLU A 130 20.09 16.83 -37.73
CA GLU A 130 20.50 18.25 -37.62
C GLU A 130 19.66 18.97 -36.53
N LYS A 131 19.97 20.25 -36.22
CA LYS A 131 19.23 21.08 -35.26
C LYS A 131 19.37 22.58 -35.55
N SER A 132 18.27 23.30 -35.77
CA SER A 132 18.23 24.76 -35.97
C SER A 132 16.81 25.28 -35.61
N LEU A 133 16.54 26.53 -35.21
CA LEU A 133 17.36 27.71 -34.84
C LEU A 133 16.85 28.30 -33.50
N LYS A 134 17.66 29.12 -32.82
CA LYS A 134 17.19 30.00 -31.72
C LYS A 134 18.18 31.14 -31.44
N ARG A 135 17.78 32.40 -31.64
CA ARG A 135 18.44 33.67 -31.27
C ARG A 135 17.51 34.86 -31.59
N GLU A 136 17.74 36.08 -31.12
CA GLU A 136 18.76 36.61 -30.18
C GLU A 136 18.22 36.56 -28.71
N ARG A 137 18.82 37.00 -27.58
CA ARG A 137 19.81 38.04 -27.17
C ARG A 137 19.25 39.48 -27.24
N ASP A 138 19.35 40.22 -26.12
CA ASP A 138 20.16 41.45 -25.99
C ASP A 138 20.31 41.92 -24.53
N VAL A 139 21.24 42.84 -24.28
CA VAL A 139 22.25 42.73 -23.20
C VAL A 139 22.73 44.10 -22.68
N ASP A 140 22.92 44.22 -21.35
CA ASP A 140 23.95 45.01 -20.60
C ASP A 140 23.63 44.86 -19.07
N GLU A 141 24.51 44.67 -18.06
CA GLU A 141 25.95 44.89 -17.78
C GLU A 141 26.29 46.30 -17.20
N SER A 142 26.70 46.47 -15.92
CA SER A 142 28.08 46.29 -15.40
C SER A 142 28.25 46.57 -13.86
N GLU A 143 29.46 46.42 -13.28
CA GLU A 143 29.82 46.50 -11.82
C GLU A 143 30.26 47.94 -11.33
N TYR A 144 30.77 48.30 -10.12
CA TYR A 144 31.62 47.60 -9.11
C TYR A 144 31.63 48.23 -7.67
N LYS A 145 31.16 47.45 -6.67
CA LYS A 145 31.61 47.38 -5.24
C LYS A 145 31.79 48.68 -4.35
N PRO A 146 32.64 48.78 -3.27
CA PRO A 146 32.10 48.95 -1.89
C PRO A 146 32.84 49.90 -0.87
N LYS A 147 32.28 50.06 0.37
CA LYS A 147 32.95 50.15 1.73
C LYS A 147 32.38 51.22 2.69
N LYS A 148 32.09 50.85 3.96
CA LYS A 148 32.74 51.32 5.24
C LYS A 148 32.06 50.71 6.50
N ILE A 149 32.56 51.00 7.71
CA ILE A 149 32.41 50.18 8.96
C ILE A 149 32.14 51.05 10.21
N LYS A 150 31.56 50.44 11.27
CA LYS A 150 31.22 50.94 12.64
C LYS A 150 29.79 51.52 12.77
N THR A 151 29.07 51.45 13.91
CA THR A 151 29.44 51.03 15.30
C THR A 151 28.36 50.10 15.94
N GLU A 152 28.26 50.03 17.28
CA GLU A 152 27.65 48.92 18.06
C GLU A 152 26.13 48.98 18.35
N ASN A 153 25.63 47.81 18.82
CA ASN A 153 24.71 47.58 19.96
C ASN A 153 23.27 46.98 19.79
N GLU A 154 23.04 45.97 20.63
CA GLU A 154 21.80 45.58 21.34
C GLU A 154 20.55 44.96 20.62
N LYS A 155 20.39 43.64 20.84
CA LYS A 155 19.16 42.92 21.30
C LYS A 155 17.87 42.80 20.44
N LYS A 156 17.64 41.54 19.99
CA LYS A 156 16.32 40.83 19.80
C LYS A 156 15.43 41.35 18.64
N VAL A 157 14.51 40.59 18.02
CA VAL A 157 13.98 39.20 18.18
C VAL A 157 14.00 38.47 16.81
N LYS A 158 14.37 37.17 16.76
CA LYS A 158 14.21 36.34 15.54
C LYS A 158 12.97 35.44 15.62
N LYS A 159 11.87 35.84 14.97
CA LYS A 159 10.67 35.00 14.75
C LYS A 159 10.90 34.12 13.51
N ARG A 160 10.97 32.79 13.66
CA ARG A 160 11.27 31.86 12.55
C ARG A 160 10.00 31.40 11.82
N LYS A 161 9.97 31.61 10.49
CA LYS A 161 8.98 31.01 9.57
C LYS A 161 9.16 29.48 9.53
N LYS A 162 8.09 28.71 9.36
CA LYS A 162 8.12 27.24 9.24
C LYS A 162 6.95 26.73 8.39
N GLU A 163 7.25 26.44 7.14
CA GLU A 163 6.43 25.81 6.09
C GLU A 163 7.38 24.83 5.37
N ASP A 164 6.98 23.72 4.75
CA ASP A 164 5.71 22.96 4.74
C ASP A 164 6.12 21.48 4.60
N ASP A 165 5.29 20.55 5.06
CA ASP A 165 5.24 19.16 4.58
C ASP A 165 3.82 18.65 4.93
N ASP A 166 2.99 18.42 3.91
CA ASP A 166 1.54 18.23 4.07
C ASP A 166 1.19 16.75 4.32
N TYR A 167 0.96 16.41 5.60
CA TYR A 167 0.41 15.14 6.06
C TYR A 167 -0.70 15.43 7.07
N GLU A 168 -1.90 14.91 6.82
CA GLU A 168 -3.00 14.87 7.81
C GLU A 168 -2.67 13.85 8.92
N ASP A 169 -1.77 14.21 9.83
CA ASP A 169 -1.59 13.49 11.10
C ASP A 169 -2.46 14.15 12.18
N TYR A 170 -3.30 13.35 12.84
CA TYR A 170 -4.08 13.81 13.99
C TYR A 170 -3.17 13.80 15.22
N GLU A 171 -2.30 14.83 15.35
CA GLU A 171 -1.49 15.03 16.55
C GLU A 171 -2.40 15.27 17.77
N ASP A 172 -2.52 14.23 18.59
CA ASP A 172 -3.26 14.20 19.85
C ASP A 172 -2.33 14.70 20.98
N TYR A 173 -2.48 15.97 21.36
CA TYR A 173 -1.57 16.66 22.28
C TYR A 173 -1.84 16.32 23.75
N GLU A 174 -0.97 15.51 24.38
CA GLU A 174 -0.91 15.40 25.84
C GLU A 174 -0.29 16.66 26.47
N ASP A 175 -1.01 17.29 27.40
CA ASP A 175 -0.59 18.53 28.08
C ASP A 175 0.30 18.25 29.33
N PRO A 176 1.56 18.74 29.39
CA PRO A 176 2.50 18.39 30.45
C PRO A 176 2.27 19.20 31.74
N LYS A 177 1.58 18.57 32.72
CA LYS A 177 1.35 19.14 34.06
C LYS A 177 2.65 19.64 34.74
N PRO A 178 2.69 20.90 35.22
CA PRO A 178 3.89 21.45 35.86
C PRO A 178 4.09 20.92 37.28
N LYS A 179 5.34 20.56 37.62
CA LYS A 179 5.76 20.22 39.00
C LYS A 179 6.14 21.50 39.75
N LYS A 180 5.40 21.86 40.81
CA LYS A 180 5.88 22.79 41.86
C LYS A 180 6.41 22.00 43.07
N LYS A 181 7.43 22.54 43.74
CA LYS A 181 7.89 22.08 45.05
C LYS A 181 7.44 23.02 46.17
N THR A 182 7.21 22.43 47.33
CA THR A 182 6.86 22.96 48.66
C THR A 182 7.64 24.21 49.13
N LYS A 183 6.95 25.10 49.87
CA LYS A 183 7.25 25.34 51.30
C LYS A 183 6.12 26.09 52.06
N ASP A 184 5.87 25.59 53.27
CA ASP A 184 5.37 26.15 54.54
C ASP A 184 4.53 27.46 54.57
N GLN A 185 3.34 27.40 55.20
CA GLN A 185 3.08 27.85 56.59
C GLN A 185 1.66 27.46 57.08
N MET A 186 1.35 27.69 58.37
CA MET A 186 0.20 27.16 59.10
C MET A 186 -0.86 28.22 59.47
N LYS A 187 -2.17 27.89 59.44
CA LYS A 187 -3.06 27.82 60.64
C LYS A 187 -4.56 27.55 60.32
N THR A 188 -5.20 26.84 61.27
CA THR A 188 -6.64 26.81 61.67
C THR A 188 -7.76 26.50 60.66
N LYS A 189 -8.62 25.53 61.08
CA LYS A 189 -10.10 25.38 61.02
C LYS A 189 -10.92 26.20 59.99
N GLU A 190 -12.04 25.70 59.45
CA GLU A 190 -13.06 24.84 60.10
C GLU A 190 -13.75 23.84 59.13
N GLU A 191 -14.84 23.19 59.57
CA GLU A 191 -15.45 22.01 58.93
C GLU A 191 -16.60 22.33 57.95
N THR A 192 -16.74 21.52 56.88
CA THR A 192 -18.03 20.88 56.49
C THR A 192 -17.83 19.87 55.35
N GLY A 193 -18.71 18.88 55.24
CA GLY A 193 -18.54 17.70 54.37
C GLY A 193 -18.85 17.93 52.88
N GLY A 194 -18.22 17.13 52.00
CA GLY A 194 -18.43 17.23 50.54
C GLY A 194 -17.65 16.23 49.68
N GLY A 195 -17.41 15.02 50.18
CA GLY A 195 -16.45 14.05 49.61
C GLY A 195 -16.84 13.41 48.27
N LYS A 196 -16.90 14.19 47.17
CA LYS A 196 -16.99 13.62 45.80
C LYS A 196 -15.68 12.93 45.41
N LYS A 197 -15.58 11.67 45.81
CA LYS A 197 -14.55 10.68 45.44
C LYS A 197 -14.33 10.73 43.93
N LYS A 198 -13.21 11.32 43.51
CA LYS A 198 -12.88 11.53 42.10
C LYS A 198 -12.64 10.15 41.48
N SER A 199 -13.60 9.64 40.71
CA SER A 199 -13.49 8.34 40.07
C SER A 199 -12.21 8.29 39.23
N LYS A 200 -11.50 7.16 39.32
CA LYS A 200 -10.66 6.77 38.19
C LYS A 200 -11.60 6.74 36.98
N LYS A 201 -11.21 7.33 35.85
CA LYS A 201 -11.69 6.74 34.60
C LYS A 201 -11.15 5.32 34.61
N GLU A 202 -12.05 4.36 34.66
CA GLU A 202 -11.70 2.98 34.33
C GLU A 202 -11.07 3.00 32.94
N GLN A 203 -10.05 2.17 32.75
CA GLN A 203 -9.60 1.88 31.39
C GLN A 203 -10.75 1.09 30.79
N GLU A 204 -11.47 1.66 29.81
CA GLU A 204 -12.56 0.99 29.12
C GLU A 204 -12.08 -0.41 28.73
N GLU A 205 -12.77 -1.44 29.22
CA GLU A 205 -12.31 -2.82 29.13
C GLU A 205 -12.24 -3.22 27.65
N LYS A 206 -11.00 -3.28 27.15
CA LYS A 206 -10.75 -3.27 25.71
C LYS A 206 -11.10 -4.63 25.13
N TRP A 207 -12.28 -4.72 24.52
CA TRP A 207 -12.88 -5.95 23.99
C TRP A 207 -11.87 -6.90 23.36
N LYS A 208 -11.59 -7.99 24.08
CA LYS A 208 -10.68 -9.05 23.69
C LYS A 208 -11.37 -10.10 22.81
N TRP A 209 -11.83 -9.67 21.63
CA TRP A 209 -12.51 -10.57 20.68
C TRP A 209 -11.69 -11.79 20.23
N TRP A 210 -10.38 -11.84 20.51
CA TRP A 210 -9.49 -12.97 20.25
C TRP A 210 -9.57 -14.08 21.32
N GLU A 211 -10.21 -13.82 22.46
CA GLU A 211 -10.52 -14.80 23.51
C GLU A 211 -11.94 -15.39 23.35
N GLU A 212 -12.73 -14.91 22.37
CA GLU A 212 -14.11 -15.37 22.10
C GLU A 212 -14.20 -16.57 21.14
N GLU A 213 -15.30 -17.31 21.22
CA GLU A 213 -15.66 -18.32 20.22
C GLU A 213 -16.03 -17.69 18.86
N ARG A 214 -15.63 -18.35 17.77
CA ARG A 214 -15.88 -17.89 16.39
C ARG A 214 -17.23 -18.38 15.86
N TYR A 215 -17.90 -17.56 15.05
CA TYR A 215 -19.08 -18.00 14.29
C TYR A 215 -18.72 -19.01 13.19
N THR A 216 -19.36 -20.18 13.23
CA THR A 216 -19.16 -21.31 12.31
C THR A 216 -20.20 -21.37 11.18
N ASP A 217 -21.36 -20.72 11.34
CA ASP A 217 -22.51 -20.72 10.41
C ASP A 217 -22.34 -19.81 9.17
N GLY A 218 -21.13 -19.28 8.98
CA GLY A 218 -20.83 -18.31 7.93
C GLY A 218 -21.43 -16.91 8.14
N SER A 219 -22.17 -16.64 9.22
CA SER A 219 -22.58 -15.28 9.58
C SER A 219 -21.39 -14.43 10.01
N LYS A 220 -21.57 -13.11 10.01
CA LYS A 220 -20.53 -12.13 10.35
C LYS A 220 -20.90 -11.31 11.59
N TRP A 221 -22.19 -11.16 11.81
CA TRP A 221 -22.83 -10.53 12.96
C TRP A 221 -24.22 -11.15 13.14
N LYS A 222 -24.77 -11.02 14.34
CA LYS A 222 -26.18 -11.26 14.69
C LYS A 222 -26.92 -9.92 14.78
N PHE A 223 -26.31 -8.92 15.43
CA PHE A 223 -26.86 -7.57 15.55
C PHE A 223 -25.93 -6.52 14.89
N LEU A 224 -26.52 -5.55 14.19
CA LEU A 224 -25.84 -4.42 13.57
C LEU A 224 -26.75 -3.17 13.51
N GLU A 225 -26.40 -2.11 14.26
CA GLU A 225 -27.04 -0.78 14.21
C GLU A 225 -26.01 0.32 13.90
N HIS A 226 -26.36 1.29 13.06
CA HIS A 226 -25.52 2.47 12.78
C HIS A 226 -26.34 3.67 12.28
N LYS A 227 -25.80 4.89 12.41
CA LYS A 227 -26.45 6.13 11.92
C LYS A 227 -26.41 6.33 10.40
N GLY A 228 -25.63 5.52 9.67
CA GLY A 228 -25.50 5.62 8.21
C GLY A 228 -24.32 6.50 7.78
N PRO A 229 -24.22 6.85 6.49
CA PRO A 229 -23.16 7.70 5.97
C PRO A 229 -23.33 9.17 6.35
N VAL A 230 -22.21 9.88 6.52
CA VAL A 230 -22.16 11.34 6.43
C VAL A 230 -21.87 11.73 4.98
N PHE A 231 -22.77 12.51 4.38
CA PHE A 231 -22.61 13.03 3.03
C PHE A 231 -21.55 14.13 2.95
N ALA A 232 -20.93 14.30 1.79
CA ALA A 232 -20.05 15.43 1.53
C ALA A 232 -20.86 16.75 1.57
N PRO A 233 -20.35 17.83 2.21
CA PRO A 233 -21.02 19.12 2.28
C PRO A 233 -21.51 19.64 0.92
N PRO A 234 -22.64 20.38 0.86
CA PRO A 234 -23.13 20.98 -0.38
C PRO A 234 -22.08 21.90 -1.01
N TYR A 235 -22.25 22.21 -2.30
CA TYR A 235 -21.38 23.18 -2.96
C TYR A 235 -21.72 24.60 -2.49
N GLU A 236 -20.69 25.35 -2.10
CA GLU A 236 -20.75 26.78 -1.82
C GLU A 236 -20.26 27.52 -3.08
N PRO A 237 -21.13 28.28 -3.79
CA PRO A 237 -20.76 29.03 -4.99
C PRO A 237 -19.65 30.05 -4.76
N LEU A 238 -18.92 30.40 -5.82
CA LEU A 238 -17.85 31.38 -5.73
C LEU A 238 -18.39 32.79 -5.38
N PRO A 239 -17.64 33.57 -4.55
CA PRO A 239 -17.95 34.97 -4.33
C PRO A 239 -17.94 35.76 -5.65
N SER A 240 -18.81 36.76 -5.79
CA SER A 240 -19.00 37.55 -7.02
C SER A 240 -17.77 38.33 -7.51
N HIS A 241 -16.72 38.44 -6.69
CA HIS A 241 -15.43 39.03 -7.07
C HIS A 241 -14.46 38.02 -7.71
N VAL A 242 -14.68 36.71 -7.56
CA VAL A 242 -13.86 35.65 -8.15
C VAL A 242 -14.48 35.27 -9.49
N ARG A 243 -13.74 35.45 -10.59
CA ARG A 243 -14.30 35.29 -11.94
C ARG A 243 -13.71 34.10 -12.69
N PHE A 244 -14.52 33.58 -13.61
CA PHE A 244 -14.08 32.70 -14.68
C PHE A 244 -14.09 33.49 -15.99
N TYR A 245 -13.09 33.29 -16.84
CA TYR A 245 -13.03 33.92 -18.16
C TYR A 245 -12.93 32.88 -19.26
N TYR A 246 -13.58 33.18 -20.37
CA TYR A 246 -13.42 32.46 -21.63
C TYR A 246 -13.03 33.47 -22.70
N ASP A 247 -11.94 33.23 -23.42
CA ASP A 247 -11.46 34.13 -24.49
C ASP A 247 -11.19 35.57 -23.98
N GLY A 248 -10.68 35.68 -22.74
CA GLY A 248 -10.48 36.96 -22.05
C GLY A 248 -11.75 37.66 -21.57
N LYS A 249 -12.94 37.13 -21.87
CA LYS A 249 -14.24 37.71 -21.50
C LYS A 249 -14.81 37.00 -20.26
N PHE A 250 -15.36 37.77 -19.32
CA PHE A 250 -16.00 37.22 -18.13
C PHE A 250 -17.21 36.35 -18.51
N VAL A 251 -17.29 35.14 -17.95
CA VAL A 251 -18.44 34.25 -18.06
C VAL A 251 -18.85 33.78 -16.67
N LYS A 252 -20.04 34.20 -16.21
CA LYS A 252 -20.65 33.61 -15.02
C LYS A 252 -21.15 32.21 -15.36
N LEU A 253 -20.68 31.21 -14.61
CA LEU A 253 -21.07 29.81 -14.78
C LEU A 253 -22.39 29.50 -14.04
N SER A 254 -23.06 28.43 -14.46
CA SER A 254 -24.13 27.80 -13.69
C SER A 254 -23.54 27.02 -12.49
N PRO A 255 -24.23 26.90 -11.34
CA PRO A 255 -23.64 26.25 -10.15
C PRO A 255 -23.07 24.83 -10.37
N PRO A 256 -23.67 23.93 -11.19
CA PRO A 256 -23.07 22.63 -11.51
C PRO A 256 -21.79 22.75 -12.35
N ALA A 257 -21.78 23.63 -13.35
CA ALA A 257 -20.59 23.90 -14.15
C ALA A 257 -19.48 24.58 -13.32
N GLU A 258 -19.86 25.45 -12.37
CA GLU A 258 -18.95 26.12 -11.46
C GLU A 258 -18.31 25.14 -10.47
N GLU A 259 -19.08 24.28 -9.79
CA GLU A 259 -18.56 23.24 -8.88
C GLU A 259 -17.45 22.43 -9.58
N VAL A 260 -17.73 21.97 -10.80
CA VAL A 260 -16.80 21.17 -11.62
C VAL A 260 -15.59 21.97 -12.08
N ALA A 261 -15.76 23.23 -12.49
CA ALA A 261 -14.66 24.13 -12.82
C ALA A 261 -13.74 24.37 -11.59
N THR A 262 -14.28 24.43 -10.37
CA THR A 262 -13.46 24.56 -9.16
C THR A 262 -12.50 23.38 -8.98
N PHE A 263 -12.87 22.16 -9.41
CA PHE A 263 -11.99 21.00 -9.24
C PHE A 263 -10.75 21.07 -10.13
N PHE A 264 -10.88 21.61 -11.35
CA PHE A 264 -9.73 21.86 -12.22
C PHE A 264 -8.90 23.06 -11.74
N ALA A 265 -9.57 24.15 -11.33
CA ALA A 265 -8.91 25.32 -10.75
C ALA A 265 -8.06 24.97 -9.51
N LYS A 266 -8.59 24.17 -8.57
CA LYS A 266 -7.86 23.67 -7.39
C LYS A 266 -6.64 22.82 -7.73
N MET A 267 -6.52 22.34 -8.97
CA MET A 267 -5.43 21.48 -9.44
C MET A 267 -4.49 22.16 -10.43
N LEU A 268 -4.61 23.46 -10.71
CA LEU A 268 -3.89 24.13 -11.82
C LEU A 268 -2.37 23.90 -11.80
N ASP A 269 -1.73 24.02 -10.63
CA ASP A 269 -0.29 23.78 -10.39
C ASP A 269 0.14 22.29 -10.42
N HIS A 270 -0.79 21.34 -10.57
CA HIS A 270 -0.50 19.90 -10.50
C HIS A 270 -0.42 19.28 -11.89
N GLU A 271 0.69 18.58 -12.16
CA GLU A 271 1.02 17.69 -13.31
C GLU A 271 -0.14 16.93 -14.01
N TYR A 272 -1.27 16.67 -13.36
CA TYR A 272 -2.47 16.15 -14.03
C TYR A 272 -3.07 17.15 -15.04
N THR A 273 -3.09 18.46 -14.76
CA THR A 273 -3.69 19.48 -15.66
C THR A 273 -2.91 19.69 -16.95
N THR A 274 -1.66 19.20 -17.00
CA THR A 274 -0.79 19.17 -18.18
C THR A 274 -0.86 17.85 -18.97
N LYS A 275 -1.57 16.81 -18.49
CA LYS A 275 -1.75 15.54 -19.24
C LYS A 275 -2.97 15.62 -20.16
N ASP A 276 -2.78 15.34 -21.45
CA ASP A 276 -3.85 15.47 -22.46
C ASP A 276 -5.06 14.57 -22.19
N ILE A 277 -4.85 13.34 -21.72
CA ILE A 277 -5.94 12.43 -21.31
C ILE A 277 -6.79 13.07 -20.21
N PHE A 278 -6.14 13.68 -19.19
CA PHE A 278 -6.82 14.35 -18.09
C PHE A 278 -7.60 15.58 -18.58
N ARG A 279 -6.97 16.42 -19.43
CA ARG A 279 -7.59 17.61 -20.05
C ARG A 279 -8.82 17.23 -20.88
N LYS A 280 -8.69 16.24 -21.75
CA LYS A 280 -9.74 15.72 -22.65
C LYS A 280 -10.93 15.16 -21.88
N ASN A 281 -10.68 14.33 -20.85
CA ASN A 281 -11.73 13.75 -20.04
C ASN A 281 -12.42 14.78 -19.14
N PHE A 282 -11.65 15.68 -18.51
CA PHE A 282 -12.20 16.80 -17.74
C PHE A 282 -13.15 17.62 -18.62
N PHE A 283 -12.71 18.06 -19.79
CA PHE A 283 -13.52 18.91 -20.67
C PHE A 283 -14.77 18.18 -21.19
N LYS A 284 -14.65 16.89 -21.54
CA LYS A 284 -15.76 16.03 -21.95
C LYS A 284 -16.84 15.89 -20.87
N ASP A 285 -16.45 15.76 -19.60
CA ASP A 285 -17.40 15.62 -18.50
C ASP A 285 -17.93 16.97 -18.00
N TRP A 286 -17.09 18.00 -17.90
CA TRP A 286 -17.51 19.36 -17.54
C TRP A 286 -18.55 19.92 -18.53
N ARG A 287 -18.36 19.67 -19.84
CA ARG A 287 -19.36 20.00 -20.86
C ARG A 287 -20.68 19.24 -20.75
N LYS A 288 -20.84 18.22 -19.88
CA LYS A 288 -22.15 17.59 -19.62
C LYS A 288 -22.98 18.42 -18.65
N GLU A 289 -22.33 18.87 -17.58
CA GLU A 289 -22.95 19.55 -16.43
C GLU A 289 -23.23 21.06 -16.70
N MET A 290 -22.76 21.59 -17.84
CA MET A 290 -23.07 22.93 -18.39
C MET A 290 -24.53 23.07 -18.90
N THR A 291 -25.06 24.30 -18.94
CA THR A 291 -26.30 24.64 -19.68
C THR A 291 -26.08 24.67 -21.20
N PRO A 292 -27.14 24.72 -22.04
CA PRO A 292 -26.98 24.87 -23.50
C PRO A 292 -26.20 26.12 -23.92
N GLU A 293 -26.36 27.23 -23.19
CA GLU A 293 -25.71 28.52 -23.46
C GLU A 293 -24.24 28.52 -23.05
N GLU A 294 -23.87 27.75 -22.03
CA GLU A 294 -22.48 27.47 -21.69
C GLU A 294 -21.84 26.53 -22.71
N LYS A 295 -22.57 25.48 -23.12
CA LYS A 295 -22.14 24.49 -24.14
C LYS A 295 -21.87 25.11 -25.51
N SER A 296 -22.58 26.17 -25.91
CA SER A 296 -22.33 26.87 -27.18
C SER A 296 -21.16 27.86 -27.11
N LYS A 297 -20.90 28.46 -25.94
CA LYS A 297 -19.79 29.41 -25.73
C LYS A 297 -18.46 28.72 -25.49
N ILE A 298 -18.40 27.79 -24.54
CA ILE A 298 -17.16 27.24 -23.98
C ILE A 298 -16.71 26.01 -24.80
N THR A 299 -16.18 26.26 -26.00
CA THR A 299 -15.85 25.21 -27.00
C THR A 299 -14.42 24.67 -26.94
N ASP A 300 -13.46 25.41 -26.37
CA ASP A 300 -12.07 24.96 -26.19
C ASP A 300 -11.55 25.19 -24.75
N LEU A 301 -11.00 24.15 -24.12
CA LEU A 301 -10.36 24.24 -22.80
C LEU A 301 -9.17 25.22 -22.79
N ASN A 302 -8.45 25.38 -23.90
CA ASN A 302 -7.26 26.25 -23.94
C ASN A 302 -7.63 27.75 -23.90
N ARG A 303 -8.88 28.11 -24.21
CA ARG A 303 -9.43 29.48 -24.09
C ARG A 303 -10.06 29.75 -22.72
N CYS A 304 -10.09 28.77 -21.82
CA CYS A 304 -10.64 28.88 -20.47
C CYS A 304 -9.56 29.35 -19.48
N ASP A 305 -9.85 30.41 -18.72
CA ASP A 305 -8.96 30.92 -17.68
C ASP A 305 -9.51 30.62 -16.28
N PHE A 306 -8.76 29.82 -15.52
CA PHE A 306 -9.06 29.40 -14.16
C PHE A 306 -8.19 30.12 -13.11
N ARG A 307 -7.36 31.11 -13.50
CA ARG A 307 -6.34 31.70 -12.62
C ARG A 307 -6.92 32.43 -11.41
N GLU A 308 -7.95 33.27 -11.56
CA GLU A 308 -8.62 33.91 -10.42
C GLU A 308 -9.24 32.88 -9.46
N MET A 309 -9.93 31.87 -9.99
CA MET A 309 -10.49 30.77 -9.19
C MET A 309 -9.41 30.02 -8.42
N HIS A 310 -8.27 29.75 -9.07
CA HIS A 310 -7.12 29.07 -8.49
C HIS A 310 -6.47 29.89 -7.37
N GLU A 311 -6.25 31.19 -7.61
CA GLU A 311 -5.68 32.10 -6.62
C GLU A 311 -6.59 32.25 -5.40
N TYR A 312 -7.91 32.39 -5.60
CA TYR A 312 -8.89 32.34 -4.51
C TYR A 312 -8.74 31.07 -3.65
N PHE A 313 -8.57 29.88 -4.26
CA PHE A 313 -8.36 28.65 -3.51
C PHE A 313 -6.97 28.56 -2.83
N LYS A 314 -5.93 29.22 -3.35
CA LYS A 314 -4.65 29.43 -2.66
C LYS A 314 -4.85 30.31 -1.42
N THR A 315 -5.41 31.51 -1.57
CA THR A 315 -5.68 32.44 -0.45
C THR A 315 -6.55 31.79 0.62
N GLN A 316 -7.59 31.05 0.23
CA GLN A 316 -8.43 30.27 1.17
C GLN A 316 -7.65 29.18 1.92
N SER A 317 -6.64 28.57 1.31
CA SER A 317 -5.77 27.61 2.00
C SER A 317 -4.83 28.28 2.99
N GLU A 318 -4.25 29.43 2.61
CA GLU A 318 -3.43 30.22 3.53
C GLU A 318 -4.23 30.79 4.69
N ALA A 319 -5.46 31.25 4.45
CA ALA A 319 -6.39 31.68 5.50
C ALA A 319 -6.69 30.53 6.49
N ARG A 320 -6.97 29.31 6.01
CA ARG A 320 -7.13 28.12 6.88
C ARG A 320 -5.86 27.80 7.69
N LYS A 321 -4.67 27.93 7.10
CA LYS A 321 -3.40 27.81 7.85
C LYS A 321 -3.30 28.90 8.94
N GLN A 322 -3.73 30.13 8.64
CA GLN A 322 -3.62 31.30 9.53
C GLN A 322 -4.75 31.42 10.59
N MET A 323 -5.86 30.68 10.47
CA MET A 323 -6.98 30.68 11.42
C MET A 323 -6.55 30.65 12.91
N THR A 324 -7.33 31.32 13.75
CA THR A 324 -7.12 31.42 15.20
C THR A 324 -7.22 30.06 15.90
N LYS A 325 -6.83 30.02 17.18
CA LYS A 325 -6.96 28.80 17.98
C LYS A 325 -8.43 28.47 18.26
N GLU A 326 -9.22 29.50 18.48
CA GLU A 326 -10.65 29.47 18.78
C GLU A 326 -11.45 28.90 17.60
N GLU A 327 -11.17 29.35 16.36
CA GLU A 327 -11.79 28.79 15.15
C GLU A 327 -11.40 27.33 14.92
N LYS A 328 -10.10 27.01 15.02
CA LYS A 328 -9.60 25.64 14.86
C LYS A 328 -10.17 24.70 15.92
N GLN A 329 -10.35 25.17 17.15
CA GLN A 329 -10.96 24.40 18.24
C GLN A 329 -12.45 24.14 17.98
N LYS A 330 -13.23 25.14 17.54
CA LYS A 330 -14.64 24.94 17.13
C LYS A 330 -14.78 23.92 16.00
N ILE A 331 -13.91 23.99 14.99
CA ILE A 331 -13.88 23.02 13.88
C ILE A 331 -13.50 21.62 14.38
N LYS A 332 -12.60 21.50 15.36
CA LYS A 332 -12.25 20.22 16.00
C LYS A 332 -13.42 19.63 16.78
N GLU A 333 -14.09 20.42 17.60
CA GLU A 333 -15.27 20.04 18.38
C GLU A 333 -16.44 19.57 17.49
N GLU A 334 -16.70 20.27 16.38
CA GLU A 334 -17.71 19.84 15.40
C GLU A 334 -17.34 18.50 14.74
N ASN A 335 -16.09 18.33 14.33
CA ASN A 335 -15.64 17.05 13.76
C ASN A 335 -15.66 15.90 14.78
N GLU A 336 -15.41 16.18 16.06
CA GLU A 336 -15.53 15.22 17.15
C GLU A 336 -16.99 14.86 17.44
N ARG A 337 -17.92 15.82 17.42
CA ARG A 337 -19.37 15.57 17.50
C ARG A 337 -19.84 14.63 16.40
N ILE A 338 -19.49 14.95 15.14
CA ILE A 338 -19.79 14.12 13.97
C ILE A 338 -19.16 12.72 14.09
N LEU A 339 -17.95 12.61 14.66
CA LEU A 339 -17.29 11.32 14.91
C LEU A 339 -17.98 10.50 16.00
N GLN A 340 -18.52 11.12 17.06
CA GLN A 340 -19.24 10.38 18.10
C GLN A 340 -20.61 9.88 17.64
N GLU A 341 -21.30 10.63 16.76
CA GLU A 341 -22.61 10.26 16.23
C GLU A 341 -22.51 9.24 15.07
N TYR A 342 -21.66 9.48 14.07
CA TYR A 342 -21.58 8.68 12.84
C TYR A 342 -20.33 7.80 12.73
N GLY A 343 -19.33 8.00 13.59
CA GLY A 343 -18.06 7.25 13.55
C GLY A 343 -18.10 5.87 14.20
N TYR A 344 -19.26 5.44 14.71
CA TYR A 344 -19.43 4.18 15.42
C TYR A 344 -20.72 3.45 15.02
N CYS A 345 -20.72 2.14 15.19
CA CYS A 345 -21.89 1.26 15.13
C CYS A 345 -21.99 0.45 16.42
N VAL A 346 -23.15 -0.16 16.67
CA VAL A 346 -23.25 -1.30 17.59
C VAL A 346 -23.23 -2.57 16.75
N MET A 347 -22.34 -3.51 17.08
CA MET A 347 -22.28 -4.83 16.45
C MET A 347 -22.13 -5.90 17.53
N ASP A 348 -23.06 -6.85 17.56
CA ASP A 348 -23.10 -7.94 18.56
C ASP A 348 -22.90 -7.45 20.01
N ASN A 349 -23.62 -6.38 20.38
CA ASN A 349 -23.54 -5.65 21.66
C ASN A 349 -22.30 -4.75 21.88
N HIS A 350 -21.27 -4.80 21.03
CA HIS A 350 -20.06 -3.98 21.16
C HIS A 350 -20.13 -2.68 20.33
N LYS A 351 -19.72 -1.54 20.92
CA LYS A 351 -19.57 -0.27 20.20
C LYS A 351 -18.28 -0.28 19.38
N GLU A 352 -18.41 -0.48 18.08
CA GLU A 352 -17.30 -0.65 17.14
C GLU A 352 -17.08 0.62 16.29
N ARG A 353 -15.82 0.92 15.98
CA ARG A 353 -15.46 2.13 15.21
C ARG A 353 -15.63 1.87 13.71
N ILE A 354 -16.28 2.78 13.01
CA ILE A 354 -16.42 2.75 11.54
C ILE A 354 -15.14 3.33 10.91
N GLY A 355 -14.64 2.69 9.85
CA GLY A 355 -13.38 3.07 9.19
C GLY A 355 -13.52 4.31 8.28
N ASN A 356 -14.61 4.38 7.51
CA ASN A 356 -14.82 5.39 6.47
C ASN A 356 -16.29 5.85 6.40
N PHE A 357 -16.82 6.38 7.50
CA PHE A 357 -18.23 6.79 7.61
C PHE A 357 -18.61 8.03 6.77
N ARG A 358 -17.63 8.83 6.32
CA ARG A 358 -17.85 9.95 5.39
C ARG A 358 -17.76 9.46 3.94
N ILE A 359 -18.75 9.82 3.12
CA ILE A 359 -18.77 9.57 1.68
C ILE A 359 -17.67 10.38 0.98
N GLU A 360 -17.02 9.80 -0.03
CA GLU A 360 -16.02 10.51 -0.84
C GLU A 360 -16.66 11.73 -1.55
N PRO A 361 -16.07 12.94 -1.46
CA PRO A 361 -16.60 14.11 -2.15
C PRO A 361 -16.46 13.99 -3.68
N PRO A 362 -17.28 14.73 -4.44
CA PRO A 362 -17.10 14.90 -5.88
C PRO A 362 -15.73 15.52 -6.21
N GLY A 363 -15.28 15.32 -7.44
CA GLY A 363 -13.97 15.81 -7.89
C GLY A 363 -13.45 15.04 -9.09
N LEU A 364 -12.29 15.42 -9.62
CA LEU A 364 -11.71 14.73 -10.79
C LEU A 364 -11.01 13.43 -10.39
N PHE A 365 -11.15 12.38 -11.21
CA PHE A 365 -10.54 11.08 -10.99
C PHE A 365 -9.03 11.13 -11.27
N ARG A 366 -8.22 10.90 -10.24
CA ARG A 366 -6.74 10.89 -10.30
C ARG A 366 -6.23 9.46 -10.34
N GLY A 367 -6.51 8.77 -11.46
CA GLY A 367 -6.01 7.42 -11.73
C GLY A 367 -4.47 7.41 -11.80
N ARG A 368 -3.86 6.34 -11.27
CA ARG A 368 -2.39 6.20 -11.17
C ARG A 368 -1.78 5.73 -12.50
N GLY A 369 -0.54 6.16 -12.76
CA GLY A 369 0.11 5.98 -14.06
C GLY A 369 -0.65 6.71 -15.15
N ASP A 370 -0.61 6.16 -16.37
CA ASP A 370 -1.31 6.73 -17.53
C ASP A 370 -2.71 6.11 -17.68
N HIS A 371 -3.50 6.28 -16.62
CA HIS A 371 -4.85 5.74 -16.53
C HIS A 371 -5.79 6.42 -17.54
N PRO A 372 -6.42 5.69 -18.47
CA PRO A 372 -7.19 6.26 -19.58
C PRO A 372 -8.40 7.09 -19.12
N LYS A 373 -8.97 6.76 -17.96
CA LYS A 373 -10.05 7.51 -17.28
C LYS A 373 -9.62 8.68 -16.39
N MET A 374 -8.33 9.04 -16.32
CA MET A 374 -7.90 10.19 -15.49
C MET A 374 -8.59 11.48 -15.96
N GLY A 375 -8.96 12.36 -15.04
CA GLY A 375 -9.67 13.62 -15.33
C GLY A 375 -11.19 13.52 -15.44
N MET A 376 -11.76 12.31 -15.55
CA MET A 376 -13.21 12.12 -15.52
C MET A 376 -13.83 12.57 -14.19
N LEU A 377 -15.09 13.01 -14.23
CA LEU A 377 -15.80 13.56 -13.06
C LEU A 377 -16.31 12.45 -12.14
N LYS A 378 -15.77 12.34 -10.92
CA LYS A 378 -16.41 11.61 -9.82
C LYS A 378 -17.61 12.41 -9.35
N ARG A 379 -18.81 11.86 -9.53
CA ARG A 379 -20.08 12.51 -9.20
C ARG A 379 -20.35 12.52 -7.70
N ARG A 380 -21.21 13.45 -7.30
CA ARG A 380 -21.69 13.61 -5.91
C ARG A 380 -22.76 12.56 -5.62
N ILE A 381 -22.38 11.54 -4.84
CA ILE A 381 -23.27 10.45 -4.39
C ILE A 381 -24.46 11.03 -3.61
N ARG A 382 -25.67 10.54 -3.90
CA ARG A 382 -26.93 10.92 -3.27
C ARG A 382 -27.46 9.79 -2.37
N PRO A 383 -28.42 10.07 -1.45
CA PRO A 383 -29.13 9.02 -0.70
C PRO A 383 -29.70 7.93 -1.62
N GLU A 384 -30.20 8.32 -2.78
CA GLU A 384 -30.79 7.46 -3.81
C GLU A 384 -29.77 6.54 -4.51
N ASP A 385 -28.46 6.77 -4.32
CA ASP A 385 -27.39 5.88 -4.77
C ASP A 385 -26.99 4.84 -3.70
N VAL A 386 -27.31 5.10 -2.43
CA VAL A 386 -26.78 4.39 -1.26
C VAL A 386 -27.70 3.26 -0.80
N ILE A 387 -27.12 2.06 -0.70
CA ILE A 387 -27.71 0.87 -0.09
C ILE A 387 -27.24 0.78 1.37
N ILE A 388 -28.18 0.62 2.30
CA ILE A 388 -27.94 0.42 3.74
C ILE A 388 -27.99 -1.07 4.11
N ASN A 389 -27.16 -1.52 5.05
CA ASN A 389 -27.16 -2.89 5.55
C ASN A 389 -27.04 -2.94 7.09
N CYS A 390 -28.12 -3.32 7.77
CA CYS A 390 -28.26 -3.36 9.22
C CYS A 390 -29.16 -4.53 9.65
N SER A 391 -29.33 -4.82 10.94
CA SER A 391 -30.24 -5.90 11.37
C SER A 391 -31.72 -5.50 11.27
N LYS A 392 -32.61 -6.50 11.12
CA LYS A 392 -34.08 -6.30 11.02
C LYS A 392 -34.71 -5.70 12.29
N ASP A 393 -34.05 -5.93 13.42
CA ASP A 393 -34.42 -5.55 14.79
C ASP A 393 -33.64 -4.32 15.28
N SER A 394 -32.80 -3.70 14.43
CA SER A 394 -32.05 -2.48 14.76
C SER A 394 -32.81 -1.21 14.40
N LYS A 395 -32.45 -0.07 15.00
CA LYS A 395 -32.97 1.23 14.56
C LYS A 395 -32.33 1.63 13.23
N HIS A 396 -33.05 1.39 12.13
CA HIS A 396 -32.60 1.74 10.78
C HIS A 396 -32.22 3.23 10.67
N PRO A 397 -31.14 3.57 9.94
CA PRO A 397 -30.75 4.97 9.73
C PRO A 397 -31.76 5.70 8.84
N THR A 398 -32.17 6.89 9.25
CA THR A 398 -33.04 7.77 8.44
C THR A 398 -32.23 8.48 7.35
N PRO A 399 -32.72 8.55 6.10
CA PRO A 399 -32.09 9.38 5.07
C PRO A 399 -32.27 10.88 5.39
N PRO A 400 -31.50 11.77 4.76
CA PRO A 400 -31.71 13.22 4.85
C PRO A 400 -33.16 13.64 4.51
N PRO A 401 -33.73 14.70 5.14
CA PRO A 401 -35.09 15.12 4.88
C PRO A 401 -35.40 15.35 3.38
N GLY A 402 -36.53 14.81 2.92
CA GLY A 402 -36.95 14.89 1.51
C GLY A 402 -36.26 13.92 0.55
N THR A 403 -35.38 13.03 1.05
CA THR A 403 -34.64 12.04 0.24
C THR A 403 -34.93 10.60 0.69
N ARG A 404 -34.51 9.61 -0.09
CA ARG A 404 -34.64 8.18 0.27
C ARG A 404 -33.36 7.40 -0.02
N TRP A 405 -33.11 6.36 0.77
CA TRP A 405 -32.10 5.36 0.43
C TRP A 405 -32.46 4.64 -0.87
N LYS A 406 -31.45 4.17 -1.59
CA LYS A 406 -31.64 3.27 -2.74
C LYS A 406 -32.35 1.98 -2.34
N GLU A 407 -31.93 1.43 -1.21
CA GLU A 407 -32.37 0.15 -0.66
C GLU A 407 -31.94 0.06 0.81
N VAL A 408 -32.71 -0.62 1.65
CA VAL A 408 -32.30 -1.06 3.00
C VAL A 408 -32.38 -2.58 3.02
N ARG A 409 -31.29 -3.26 3.41
CA ARG A 409 -31.21 -4.73 3.49
C ARG A 409 -30.62 -5.22 4.81
N HIS A 410 -30.68 -6.53 4.98
CA HIS A 410 -30.35 -7.24 6.22
C HIS A 410 -29.50 -8.50 5.94
N ASP A 411 -28.40 -8.32 5.22
CA ASP A 411 -27.47 -9.40 4.85
C ASP A 411 -26.36 -9.55 5.90
N ASN A 412 -26.51 -10.59 6.74
CA ASN A 412 -25.56 -10.92 7.80
C ASN A 412 -24.35 -11.77 7.37
N LYS A 413 -24.25 -12.11 6.07
CA LYS A 413 -23.11 -12.85 5.51
C LYS A 413 -22.01 -11.89 4.99
N VAL A 414 -22.34 -10.61 4.78
CA VAL A 414 -21.39 -9.53 4.42
C VAL A 414 -20.94 -8.68 5.61
N THR A 415 -19.95 -7.80 5.37
CA THR A 415 -19.26 -7.01 6.41
C THR A 415 -19.21 -5.50 6.11
N TRP A 416 -20.21 -4.99 5.40
CA TRP A 416 -20.36 -3.57 5.08
C TRP A 416 -21.69 -3.04 5.63
N LEU A 417 -21.68 -1.76 5.96
CA LEU A 417 -22.77 -1.02 6.64
C LEU A 417 -23.56 -0.18 5.63
N ALA A 418 -22.85 0.41 4.67
CA ALA A 418 -23.44 1.05 3.50
C ALA A 418 -22.60 0.74 2.26
N SER A 419 -23.22 0.79 1.08
CA SER A 419 -22.53 0.67 -0.21
C SER A 419 -23.19 1.53 -1.29
N TRP A 420 -22.43 1.84 -2.34
CA TRP A 420 -22.92 2.53 -3.54
C TRP A 420 -22.06 2.16 -4.75
N THR A 421 -22.56 2.37 -5.96
CA THR A 421 -21.78 2.22 -7.19
C THR A 421 -21.10 3.55 -7.52
N GLU A 422 -19.80 3.55 -7.80
CA GLU A 422 -19.11 4.76 -8.31
C GLU A 422 -19.12 4.83 -9.84
N ASN A 423 -19.10 6.05 -10.39
CA ASN A 423 -19.45 6.30 -11.79
C ASN A 423 -18.27 6.29 -12.79
N ILE A 424 -17.05 5.99 -12.36
CA ILE A 424 -15.86 5.94 -13.21
C ILE A 424 -15.64 4.52 -13.73
N GLN A 425 -15.67 3.52 -12.85
CA GLN A 425 -15.42 2.11 -13.18
C GLN A 425 -16.65 1.21 -12.92
N GLY A 426 -17.79 1.76 -12.50
CA GLY A 426 -18.97 0.98 -12.11
C GLY A 426 -18.74 0.11 -10.86
N SER A 427 -17.67 0.35 -10.11
CA SER A 427 -17.28 -0.49 -8.98
C SER A 427 -18.11 -0.18 -7.73
N ILE A 428 -18.31 -1.18 -6.87
CA ILE A 428 -19.03 -0.99 -5.60
C ILE A 428 -18.06 -0.49 -4.53
N LYS A 429 -18.37 0.68 -3.98
CA LYS A 429 -17.74 1.28 -2.80
C LYS A 429 -18.49 0.87 -1.53
N TYR A 430 -17.79 0.80 -0.42
CA TYR A 430 -18.34 0.29 0.85
C TYR A 430 -17.90 1.13 2.05
N ILE A 431 -18.80 1.32 3.00
CA ILE A 431 -18.47 1.71 4.38
C ILE A 431 -18.30 0.43 5.20
N MET A 432 -17.15 0.29 5.85
CA MET A 432 -16.81 -0.87 6.68
C MET A 432 -16.21 -0.45 8.01
N LEU A 433 -16.15 -1.39 8.96
CA LEU A 433 -15.50 -1.18 10.26
C LEU A 433 -14.01 -0.87 10.15
N ASN A 434 -13.49 -0.18 11.17
CA ASN A 434 -12.10 0.20 11.34
C ASN A 434 -11.19 -1.05 11.47
N PRO A 435 -9.92 -1.01 11.02
CA PRO A 435 -8.97 -2.11 11.21
C PRO A 435 -8.78 -2.64 12.64
N SER A 436 -9.15 -1.90 13.70
CA SER A 436 -9.17 -2.38 15.09
C SER A 436 -10.29 -3.39 15.41
N SER A 437 -11.35 -3.42 14.59
CA SER A 437 -12.58 -4.16 14.88
C SER A 437 -12.44 -5.68 14.79
N ARG A 438 -13.27 -6.45 15.51
CA ARG A 438 -13.25 -7.93 15.46
C ARG A 438 -13.24 -8.46 14.03
N ILE A 439 -14.20 -8.04 13.21
CA ILE A 439 -14.36 -8.53 11.83
C ILE A 439 -13.14 -8.22 10.94
N LYS A 440 -12.40 -7.15 11.22
CA LYS A 440 -11.17 -6.82 10.48
C LYS A 440 -9.95 -7.53 11.06
N GLY A 441 -9.80 -7.51 12.38
CA GLY A 441 -8.69 -8.13 13.10
C GLY A 441 -8.66 -9.65 12.94
N GLU A 442 -9.80 -10.32 13.09
CA GLU A 442 -9.90 -11.78 12.94
C GLU A 442 -9.52 -12.22 11.51
N LYS A 443 -9.99 -11.51 10.49
CA LYS A 443 -9.60 -11.77 9.09
C LYS A 443 -8.11 -11.51 8.84
N ASP A 444 -7.52 -10.50 9.50
CA ASP A 444 -6.08 -10.22 9.40
C ASP A 444 -5.25 -11.29 10.11
N TRP A 445 -5.70 -11.80 11.26
CA TRP A 445 -5.11 -12.93 11.98
C TRP A 445 -5.21 -14.24 11.17
N GLN A 446 -6.40 -14.62 10.69
CA GLN A 446 -6.62 -15.81 9.85
C GLN A 446 -5.77 -15.79 8.56
N LYS A 447 -5.54 -14.60 7.98
CA LYS A 447 -4.59 -14.40 6.86
C LYS A 447 -3.16 -14.81 7.26
N TYR A 448 -2.69 -14.40 8.43
CA TYR A 448 -1.36 -14.80 8.92
C TYR A 448 -1.30 -16.29 9.28
N GLU A 449 -2.29 -16.86 9.97
CA GLU A 449 -2.33 -18.31 10.23
C GLU A 449 -2.35 -19.15 8.94
N THR A 450 -2.97 -18.65 7.88
CA THR A 450 -2.92 -19.32 6.56
C THR A 450 -1.52 -19.25 5.94
N ALA A 451 -0.76 -18.17 6.18
CA ALA A 451 0.65 -18.09 5.78
C ALA A 451 1.58 -18.96 6.66
N ARG A 452 1.26 -19.17 7.94
CA ARG A 452 1.94 -20.12 8.84
C ARG A 452 1.64 -21.57 8.49
N ARG A 453 0.41 -21.88 8.05
CA ARG A 453 0.08 -23.19 7.46
C ARG A 453 0.88 -23.45 6.19
N LEU A 454 1.07 -22.44 5.32
CA LEU A 454 1.96 -22.55 4.16
C LEU A 454 3.41 -22.88 4.56
N LYS A 455 3.99 -22.24 5.60
CA LYS A 455 5.34 -22.56 6.10
C LYS A 455 5.55 -24.06 6.31
N LYS A 456 4.54 -24.77 6.85
CA LYS A 456 4.62 -26.20 7.15
C LYS A 456 4.59 -27.13 5.91
N CYS A 457 4.17 -26.64 4.74
CA CYS A 457 4.05 -27.45 3.53
C CYS A 457 4.72 -26.86 2.28
N VAL A 458 5.34 -25.67 2.37
CA VAL A 458 5.89 -24.95 1.23
C VAL A 458 6.95 -25.75 0.47
N ASP A 459 7.78 -26.53 1.16
CA ASP A 459 8.85 -27.28 0.50
C ASP A 459 8.33 -28.52 -0.26
N ARG A 460 7.20 -29.11 0.16
CA ARG A 460 6.44 -30.09 -0.66
C ARG A 460 5.91 -29.44 -1.93
N ILE A 461 5.39 -28.21 -1.84
CA ILE A 461 4.88 -27.46 -3.00
C ILE A 461 6.05 -27.08 -3.94
N ARG A 462 7.23 -26.75 -3.39
CA ARG A 462 8.45 -26.46 -4.15
C ARG A 462 9.02 -27.68 -4.86
N ALA A 463 8.98 -28.86 -4.23
CA ALA A 463 9.30 -30.11 -4.91
C ALA A 463 8.33 -30.35 -6.08
N GLN A 464 7.02 -30.27 -5.82
CA GLN A 464 5.99 -30.49 -6.85
C GLN A 464 6.14 -29.56 -8.05
N TYR A 465 6.30 -28.24 -7.86
CA TYR A 465 6.44 -27.36 -9.02
C TYR A 465 7.77 -27.56 -9.78
N ARG A 466 8.84 -27.99 -9.10
CA ARG A 466 10.14 -28.33 -9.74
C ARG A 466 10.04 -29.58 -10.61
N ASP A 467 9.16 -30.51 -10.28
CA ASP A 467 8.84 -31.67 -11.12
C ASP A 467 7.82 -31.32 -12.22
N ASP A 468 6.82 -30.48 -11.95
CA ASP A 468 5.87 -29.96 -12.94
C ASP A 468 6.58 -29.29 -14.15
N TRP A 469 7.73 -28.64 -13.93
CA TRP A 469 8.58 -28.08 -15.02
C TRP A 469 9.03 -29.11 -16.06
N LYS A 470 9.01 -30.40 -15.72
CA LYS A 470 9.39 -31.54 -16.58
C LYS A 470 8.18 -32.15 -17.31
N SER A 471 6.95 -31.69 -17.00
CA SER A 471 5.71 -32.25 -17.55
C SER A 471 5.66 -32.23 -19.09
N LYS A 472 4.87 -33.14 -19.67
CA LYS A 472 4.55 -33.12 -21.10
C LYS A 472 3.54 -32.02 -21.46
N GLU A 473 2.76 -31.54 -20.49
CA GLU A 473 1.75 -30.49 -20.73
C GLU A 473 2.31 -29.07 -20.54
N MET A 474 2.17 -28.23 -21.57
CA MET A 474 2.59 -26.83 -21.52
C MET A 474 1.92 -26.05 -20.37
N ARG A 475 0.61 -26.27 -20.17
CA ARG A 475 -0.18 -25.64 -19.10
C ARG A 475 0.37 -25.92 -17.70
N ILE A 476 0.85 -27.14 -17.44
CA ILE A 476 1.46 -27.53 -16.17
C ILE A 476 2.80 -26.82 -15.98
N ARG A 477 3.64 -26.75 -17.03
CA ARG A 477 4.91 -26.00 -16.99
C ARG A 477 4.70 -24.52 -16.73
N GLN A 478 3.78 -23.87 -17.45
CA GLN A 478 3.45 -22.45 -17.29
C GLN A 478 2.98 -22.15 -15.86
N ARG A 479 2.01 -22.92 -15.35
CA ARG A 479 1.55 -22.87 -13.95
C ARG A 479 2.70 -22.95 -12.94
N ALA A 480 3.64 -23.87 -13.16
CA ALA A 480 4.75 -24.13 -12.26
C ALA A 480 5.89 -23.08 -12.34
N VAL A 481 6.11 -22.47 -13.49
CA VAL A 481 7.04 -21.32 -13.64
C VAL A 481 6.43 -20.05 -13.03
N ALA A 482 5.15 -19.77 -13.27
CA ALA A 482 4.44 -18.66 -12.62
C ALA A 482 4.41 -18.82 -11.08
N LEU A 483 4.17 -20.03 -10.58
CA LEU A 483 4.24 -20.30 -9.14
C LEU A 483 5.66 -20.11 -8.57
N TYR A 484 6.70 -20.51 -9.30
CA TYR A 484 8.09 -20.24 -8.94
C TYR A 484 8.40 -18.74 -8.85
N PHE A 485 7.93 -17.92 -9.80
CA PHE A 485 8.08 -16.47 -9.70
C PHE A 485 7.30 -15.87 -8.52
N ILE A 486 6.13 -16.41 -8.19
CA ILE A 486 5.36 -15.98 -7.01
C ILE A 486 6.06 -16.39 -5.68
N ASP A 487 6.70 -17.57 -5.61
CA ASP A 487 7.49 -18.00 -4.44
C ASP A 487 8.83 -17.25 -4.31
N LYS A 488 9.57 -17.00 -5.40
CA LYS A 488 10.92 -16.41 -5.34
C LYS A 488 10.95 -14.88 -5.42
N LEU A 489 10.15 -14.31 -6.31
CA LEU A 489 10.15 -12.85 -6.57
C LEU A 489 9.02 -12.11 -5.85
N ALA A 490 8.21 -12.84 -5.06
CA ALA A 490 7.01 -12.31 -4.40
C ALA A 490 6.13 -11.47 -5.35
N LEU A 491 5.96 -11.91 -6.60
CA LEU A 491 5.09 -11.23 -7.56
C LEU A 491 3.63 -11.27 -7.10
N ARG A 492 2.84 -10.31 -7.61
CA ARG A 492 1.38 -10.34 -7.46
C ARG A 492 0.79 -11.26 -8.54
N ALA A 493 -0.37 -11.85 -8.26
CA ALA A 493 -0.98 -12.86 -9.12
C ALA A 493 -1.14 -12.41 -10.59
N GLY A 494 -1.49 -11.14 -10.84
CA GLY A 494 -1.74 -10.63 -12.20
C GLY A 494 -3.09 -11.08 -12.71
N ASN A 495 -4.16 -10.48 -12.19
CA ASN A 495 -5.46 -10.60 -12.84
C ASN A 495 -5.41 -9.82 -14.14
N GLU A 496 -5.96 -10.43 -15.18
CA GLU A 496 -6.42 -9.80 -16.42
C GLU A 496 -7.29 -8.57 -16.14
N LYS A 497 -7.31 -7.63 -17.08
CA LYS A 497 -8.03 -6.35 -16.98
C LYS A 497 -8.58 -5.97 -18.34
N GLU A 498 -9.69 -5.25 -18.30
CA GLU A 498 -10.28 -4.63 -19.47
C GLU A 498 -9.37 -3.51 -20.01
N GLU A 499 -9.00 -3.64 -21.29
CA GLU A 499 -8.16 -2.70 -22.01
C GLU A 499 -8.88 -1.35 -22.21
N GLY A 500 -8.15 -0.25 -22.22
CA GLY A 500 -8.72 1.10 -22.35
C GLY A 500 -9.56 1.58 -21.15
N GLU A 501 -9.95 0.69 -20.23
CA GLU A 501 -10.72 0.99 -19.02
C GLU A 501 -9.81 1.25 -17.79
N THR A 502 -8.63 0.64 -17.78
CA THR A 502 -7.65 0.72 -16.67
C THR A 502 -6.25 1.09 -17.15
N ALA A 503 -5.37 1.53 -16.25
CA ALA A 503 -3.95 1.71 -16.56
C ALA A 503 -3.29 0.35 -16.80
N ASP A 504 -2.69 0.14 -17.97
CA ASP A 504 -1.95 -1.08 -18.29
C ASP A 504 -0.84 -1.32 -17.25
N THR A 505 -1.01 -2.42 -16.51
CA THR A 505 -0.16 -2.77 -15.36
C THR A 505 -0.36 -4.25 -15.02
N VAL A 506 0.71 -5.03 -15.05
CA VAL A 506 0.64 -6.50 -15.04
C VAL A 506 1.00 -7.14 -13.70
N GLY A 507 0.80 -8.45 -13.61
CA GLY A 507 1.36 -9.32 -12.59
C GLY A 507 1.67 -10.69 -13.18
N CYS A 508 2.05 -11.65 -12.35
CA CYS A 508 2.71 -12.88 -12.82
C CYS A 508 1.95 -13.68 -13.88
N CYS A 509 0.64 -13.87 -13.77
CA CYS A 509 -0.16 -14.62 -14.74
C CYS A 509 -0.53 -13.81 -15.99
N SER A 510 -0.32 -12.50 -16.00
CA SER A 510 -0.64 -11.57 -17.10
C SER A 510 0.64 -10.89 -17.62
N LEU A 511 1.79 -11.55 -17.50
CA LEU A 511 3.04 -11.08 -18.11
C LEU A 511 2.95 -11.34 -19.62
N ARG A 512 3.35 -10.35 -20.41
CA ARG A 512 3.49 -10.45 -21.88
C ARG A 512 4.94 -10.72 -22.29
N VAL A 513 5.18 -11.10 -23.54
CA VAL A 513 6.52 -11.38 -24.11
C VAL A 513 7.49 -10.21 -23.89
N GLU A 514 7.05 -8.96 -24.15
CA GLU A 514 7.86 -7.74 -24.02
C GLU A 514 8.47 -7.52 -22.61
N HIS A 515 7.83 -8.07 -21.58
CA HIS A 515 8.12 -7.79 -20.18
C HIS A 515 9.31 -8.58 -19.61
N ILE A 516 9.87 -9.51 -20.38
CA ILE A 516 11.06 -10.28 -20.00
C ILE A 516 12.10 -10.36 -21.12
N ARG A 517 13.38 -10.46 -20.74
CA ARG A 517 14.48 -10.82 -21.65
C ARG A 517 15.31 -11.95 -21.05
N LEU A 518 15.77 -12.85 -21.92
CA LEU A 518 16.48 -14.07 -21.54
C LEU A 518 17.95 -13.98 -21.95
N TYR A 519 18.83 -13.93 -20.96
CA TYR A 519 20.28 -13.90 -21.16
C TYR A 519 20.90 -15.25 -20.74
N PRO A 520 21.50 -16.02 -21.67
CA PRO A 520 22.14 -17.30 -21.34
C PRO A 520 23.23 -17.16 -20.27
N GLU A 521 23.97 -16.05 -20.34
CA GLU A 521 24.92 -15.55 -19.35
C GLU A 521 24.78 -14.03 -19.29
N LEU A 522 24.83 -13.42 -18.09
CA LEU A 522 24.89 -11.97 -17.89
C LEU A 522 25.53 -11.65 -16.54
N ASP A 523 26.36 -10.60 -16.49
CA ASP A 523 26.99 -10.10 -15.25
C ASP A 523 27.72 -11.22 -14.44
N GLY A 524 28.30 -12.20 -15.15
CA GLY A 524 28.98 -13.38 -14.58
C GLY A 524 28.05 -14.47 -14.03
N GLN A 525 26.77 -14.49 -14.44
CA GLN A 525 25.76 -15.41 -13.94
C GLN A 525 25.03 -16.12 -15.10
N ASP A 526 24.89 -17.44 -14.98
CA ASP A 526 24.14 -18.32 -15.86
C ASP A 526 22.62 -18.08 -15.80
N TYR A 527 21.93 -18.23 -16.94
CA TYR A 527 20.45 -18.27 -17.07
C TYR A 527 19.71 -17.08 -16.43
N VAL A 528 20.15 -15.85 -16.73
CA VAL A 528 19.56 -14.63 -16.17
C VAL A 528 18.30 -14.22 -16.93
N VAL A 529 17.23 -13.94 -16.17
CA VAL A 529 16.00 -13.31 -16.65
C VAL A 529 16.02 -11.85 -16.21
N GLU A 530 16.01 -10.93 -17.17
CA GLU A 530 15.64 -9.54 -16.93
C GLU A 530 14.11 -9.44 -16.97
N PHE A 531 13.52 -8.83 -15.95
CA PHE A 531 12.12 -8.42 -15.91
C PHE A 531 12.06 -6.90 -15.96
N ASP A 532 11.19 -6.35 -16.80
CA ASP A 532 10.89 -4.92 -16.81
C ASP A 532 9.40 -4.69 -17.13
N PHE A 533 8.61 -4.31 -16.13
CA PHE A 533 7.17 -4.10 -16.31
C PHE A 533 6.56 -3.13 -15.29
N LEU A 534 5.42 -2.52 -15.63
CA LEU A 534 4.65 -1.72 -14.67
C LEU A 534 3.74 -2.60 -13.83
N GLY A 535 4.02 -2.73 -12.54
CA GLY A 535 3.19 -3.47 -11.60
C GLY A 535 1.99 -2.67 -11.09
N LYS A 536 1.26 -3.22 -10.11
CA LYS A 536 0.17 -2.51 -9.39
C LYS A 536 0.60 -1.09 -9.00
N ASP A 537 -0.30 -0.12 -9.20
CA ASP A 537 -0.10 1.31 -8.95
C ASP A 537 0.90 1.98 -9.93
N SER A 538 1.18 1.31 -11.06
CA SER A 538 2.17 1.70 -12.09
C SER A 538 3.59 1.85 -11.55
N ILE A 539 3.91 1.12 -10.50
CA ILE A 539 5.26 1.03 -9.95
C ILE A 539 6.05 0.03 -10.79
N ARG A 540 7.10 0.52 -11.48
CA ARG A 540 8.02 -0.31 -12.27
C ARG A 540 8.65 -1.41 -11.39
N TYR A 541 8.55 -2.65 -11.85
CA TYR A 541 9.34 -3.78 -11.39
C TYR A 541 10.45 -3.98 -12.42
N TYR A 542 11.67 -3.62 -12.05
CA TYR A 542 12.88 -3.91 -12.80
C TYR A 542 13.76 -4.83 -11.96
N ASN A 543 14.16 -5.98 -12.50
CA ASN A 543 15.02 -6.93 -11.79
C ASN A 543 15.76 -7.87 -12.77
N LYS A 544 17.05 -8.10 -12.56
CA LYS A 544 17.82 -9.18 -13.19
C LYS A 544 17.99 -10.31 -12.18
N ILE A 545 17.59 -11.54 -12.51
CA ILE A 545 17.76 -12.68 -11.61
C ILE A 545 18.19 -13.95 -12.35
N PRO A 546 19.21 -14.70 -11.87
CA PRO A 546 19.52 -16.04 -12.37
C PRO A 546 18.42 -17.02 -11.95
N VAL A 547 17.90 -17.80 -12.89
CA VAL A 547 16.86 -18.81 -12.61
C VAL A 547 17.39 -20.23 -12.83
N GLU A 548 16.70 -21.22 -12.26
CA GLU A 548 17.07 -22.62 -12.48
C GLU A 548 17.00 -22.96 -13.98
N LYS A 549 18.02 -23.64 -14.54
CA LYS A 549 18.18 -23.92 -15.98
C LYS A 549 16.92 -24.45 -16.70
N ARG A 550 16.06 -25.20 -15.99
CA ARG A 550 14.76 -25.69 -16.51
C ARG A 550 13.69 -24.60 -16.62
N VAL A 551 13.68 -23.61 -15.72
CA VAL A 551 12.84 -22.42 -15.83
C VAL A 551 13.25 -21.62 -17.07
N PHE A 552 14.54 -21.31 -17.23
CA PHE A 552 15.05 -20.60 -18.40
C PHE A 552 14.71 -21.31 -19.71
N LYS A 553 14.98 -22.62 -19.80
CA LYS A 553 14.62 -23.44 -20.97
C LYS A 553 13.12 -23.49 -21.25
N ASN A 554 12.28 -23.46 -20.21
CA ASN A 554 10.82 -23.37 -20.40
C ASN A 554 10.39 -21.97 -20.84
N LEU A 555 10.99 -20.89 -20.34
CA LEU A 555 10.72 -19.53 -20.83
C LEU A 555 11.06 -19.39 -22.32
N GLN A 556 12.17 -19.96 -22.79
CA GLN A 556 12.49 -20.00 -24.24
C GLN A 556 11.35 -20.61 -25.06
N LEU A 557 10.72 -21.69 -24.57
CA LEU A 557 9.56 -22.34 -25.20
C LEU A 557 8.24 -21.58 -25.02
N PHE A 558 8.14 -20.69 -24.02
CA PHE A 558 6.94 -19.87 -23.78
C PHE A 558 6.92 -18.59 -24.62
N LEU A 559 8.09 -18.15 -25.11
CA LEU A 559 8.29 -17.04 -26.04
C LEU A 559 8.28 -17.46 -27.51
N GLU A 560 8.33 -18.77 -27.79
CA GLU A 560 8.47 -19.31 -29.14
C GLU A 560 7.19 -19.06 -29.98
N ASN A 561 7.37 -18.49 -31.18
CA ASN A 561 6.29 -18.14 -32.13
C ASN A 561 5.26 -17.12 -31.60
N LYS A 562 5.69 -16.15 -30.77
CA LYS A 562 4.84 -15.07 -30.23
C LYS A 562 5.35 -13.66 -30.58
N GLN A 563 4.43 -12.70 -30.58
CA GLN A 563 4.70 -11.26 -30.68
C GLN A 563 4.93 -10.62 -29.29
N PRO A 564 5.52 -9.41 -29.20
CA PRO A 564 5.77 -8.72 -27.93
C PRO A 564 4.54 -8.56 -27.02
N GLU A 565 3.37 -8.41 -27.62
CA GLU A 565 2.09 -8.16 -26.98
C GLU A 565 1.39 -9.46 -26.49
N ASP A 566 1.85 -10.63 -26.91
CA ASP A 566 1.23 -11.90 -26.51
C ASP A 566 1.52 -12.25 -25.04
N ASP A 567 0.56 -12.90 -24.36
CA ASP A 567 0.76 -13.44 -23.01
C ASP A 567 1.89 -14.48 -22.97
N LEU A 568 2.85 -14.28 -22.07
CA LEU A 568 3.91 -15.24 -21.73
C LEU A 568 3.32 -16.58 -21.27
N PHE A 569 2.16 -16.56 -20.61
CA PHE A 569 1.50 -17.72 -20.03
C PHE A 569 0.11 -18.00 -20.65
N ASP A 570 0.06 -18.12 -21.99
CA ASP A 570 -1.15 -18.31 -22.84
C ASP A 570 -2.18 -19.37 -22.40
N ARG A 571 -1.87 -20.25 -21.43
CA ARG A 571 -2.78 -21.32 -20.93
C ARG A 571 -3.05 -21.20 -19.44
N LEU A 572 -2.73 -20.06 -18.83
CA LEU A 572 -2.82 -19.78 -17.41
C LEU A 572 -3.59 -18.48 -17.15
N ASN A 573 -4.42 -18.49 -16.12
CA ASN A 573 -4.92 -17.26 -15.50
C ASN A 573 -4.96 -17.45 -13.99
N THR A 574 -5.28 -16.39 -13.24
CA THR A 574 -5.26 -16.45 -11.77
C THR A 574 -6.33 -17.38 -11.20
N THR A 575 -7.44 -17.60 -11.89
CA THR A 575 -8.46 -18.60 -11.49
C THR A 575 -7.91 -20.02 -11.57
N ILE A 576 -7.23 -20.37 -12.68
CA ILE A 576 -6.55 -21.67 -12.84
C ILE A 576 -5.47 -21.86 -11.79
N LEU A 577 -4.63 -20.84 -11.54
CA LEU A 577 -3.57 -20.92 -10.54
C LEU A 577 -4.12 -21.08 -9.13
N ASN A 578 -5.10 -20.25 -8.72
CA ASN A 578 -5.64 -20.30 -7.37
C ASN A 578 -6.46 -21.58 -7.11
N LYS A 579 -7.11 -22.18 -8.13
CA LYS A 579 -7.74 -23.50 -7.98
C LYS A 579 -6.71 -24.57 -7.65
N TYR A 580 -5.60 -24.63 -8.41
CA TYR A 580 -4.50 -25.57 -8.10
C TYR A 580 -3.89 -25.34 -6.72
N LEU A 581 -3.75 -24.08 -6.30
CA LEU A 581 -3.24 -23.78 -4.97
C LEU A 581 -4.19 -24.27 -3.86
N GLN A 582 -5.50 -24.10 -4.00
CA GLN A 582 -6.49 -24.66 -3.08
C GLN A 582 -6.40 -26.20 -3.00
N GLU A 583 -6.18 -26.88 -4.12
CA GLU A 583 -5.96 -28.34 -4.19
C GLU A 583 -4.68 -28.79 -3.44
N LEU A 584 -3.70 -27.91 -3.26
CA LEU A 584 -2.48 -28.19 -2.50
C LEU A 584 -2.60 -27.91 -0.99
N MET A 585 -3.42 -26.94 -0.58
CA MET A 585 -3.69 -26.58 0.83
C MET A 585 -4.93 -25.67 0.95
N ASP A 586 -5.82 -25.97 1.91
CA ASP A 586 -7.06 -25.20 2.06
C ASP A 586 -6.88 -23.71 2.42
N GLY A 587 -7.42 -22.85 1.55
CA GLY A 587 -7.32 -21.39 1.61
C GLY A 587 -6.06 -20.83 0.92
N LEU A 588 -5.20 -21.68 0.35
CA LEU A 588 -4.01 -21.24 -0.34
C LEU A 588 -4.34 -20.53 -1.66
N THR A 589 -3.80 -19.34 -1.82
CA THR A 589 -3.95 -18.50 -3.00
C THR A 589 -2.65 -17.72 -3.21
N ALA A 590 -2.39 -17.23 -4.43
CA ALA A 590 -1.12 -16.58 -4.78
C ALA A 590 -0.74 -15.39 -3.85
N LYS A 591 -1.73 -14.72 -3.24
CA LYS A 591 -1.51 -13.65 -2.25
C LYS A 591 -0.84 -14.14 -0.96
N VAL A 592 -1.03 -15.41 -0.57
CA VAL A 592 -0.50 -16.00 0.67
C VAL A 592 1.02 -16.11 0.61
N PHE A 593 1.60 -16.44 -0.55
CA PHE A 593 3.06 -16.47 -0.74
C PHE A 593 3.70 -15.11 -0.43
N ARG A 594 3.08 -13.99 -0.85
CA ARG A 594 3.60 -12.64 -0.50
C ARG A 594 3.57 -12.36 1.01
N THR A 595 2.54 -12.82 1.72
CA THR A 595 2.44 -12.68 3.18
C THR A 595 3.42 -13.59 3.92
N TYR A 596 3.55 -14.83 3.46
CA TYR A 596 4.51 -15.82 3.96
C TYR A 596 5.95 -15.33 3.82
N ASN A 597 6.37 -15.01 2.58
CA ASN A 597 7.72 -14.54 2.28
C ASN A 597 8.05 -13.24 3.04
N ALA A 598 7.15 -12.26 3.07
CA ALA A 598 7.35 -11.03 3.83
C ALA A 598 7.56 -11.29 5.33
N SER A 599 6.73 -12.16 5.93
CA SER A 599 6.80 -12.45 7.36
C SER A 599 8.04 -13.28 7.73
N ILE A 600 8.36 -14.34 6.98
CA ILE A 600 9.54 -15.18 7.27
C ILE A 600 10.85 -14.43 7.03
N THR A 601 10.94 -13.58 6.00
CA THR A 601 12.09 -12.69 5.79
C THR A 601 12.24 -11.69 6.94
N LEU A 602 11.16 -11.14 7.49
CA LEU A 602 11.27 -10.27 8.68
C LEU A 602 11.84 -11.05 9.88
N GLN A 603 11.28 -12.22 10.22
CA GLN A 603 11.77 -12.99 11.37
C GLN A 603 13.26 -13.35 11.23
N GLN A 604 13.68 -13.81 10.04
CA GLN A 604 15.06 -14.17 9.79
C GLN A 604 15.99 -12.94 9.85
N GLN A 605 15.63 -11.83 9.20
CA GLN A 605 16.46 -10.61 9.21
C GLN A 605 16.50 -9.95 10.59
N LEU A 606 15.45 -10.03 11.41
CA LEU A 606 15.50 -9.59 12.81
C LEU A 606 16.44 -10.47 13.65
N LYS A 607 16.51 -11.78 13.37
CA LYS A 607 17.42 -12.73 14.01
C LYS A 607 18.89 -12.53 13.60
N GLU A 608 19.13 -12.10 12.36
CA GLU A 608 20.48 -11.85 11.83
C GLU A 608 21.02 -10.44 12.15
N LEU A 609 20.18 -9.40 12.14
CA LEU A 609 20.62 -8.00 12.21
C LEU A 609 20.57 -7.37 13.62
N THR A 610 20.02 -8.04 14.63
CA THR A 610 19.89 -7.46 15.99
C THR A 610 21.02 -7.95 16.90
N SER A 611 21.93 -7.06 17.32
CA SER A 611 22.95 -7.42 18.31
C SER A 611 22.38 -7.38 19.75
N PRO A 612 22.74 -8.32 20.64
CA PRO A 612 22.38 -8.24 22.06
C PRO A 612 22.83 -6.92 22.71
N ASP A 613 24.03 -6.43 22.37
CA ASP A 613 24.65 -5.26 23.01
C ASP A 613 24.15 -3.91 22.45
N ASP A 614 23.37 -3.91 21.36
CA ASP A 614 22.85 -2.69 20.74
C ASP A 614 21.95 -1.90 21.69
N ASN A 615 22.14 -0.57 21.73
CA ASN A 615 21.19 0.31 22.40
C ASN A 615 19.85 0.42 21.64
N VAL A 616 18.81 0.93 22.30
CA VAL A 616 17.44 1.04 21.74
C VAL A 616 17.41 1.73 20.35
N PRO A 617 18.10 2.89 20.11
CA PRO A 617 18.24 3.45 18.76
C PRO A 617 18.85 2.49 17.72
N ALA A 618 19.92 1.76 18.05
CA ALA A 618 20.56 0.82 17.14
C ALA A 618 19.65 -0.38 16.82
N LYS A 619 19.01 -0.99 17.84
CA LYS A 619 18.02 -2.07 17.62
C LYS A 619 16.86 -1.61 16.72
N ILE A 620 16.40 -0.37 16.84
CA ILE A 620 15.36 0.20 15.94
C ILE A 620 15.88 0.35 14.49
N LEU A 621 17.17 0.69 14.28
CA LEU A 621 17.76 0.71 12.94
C LEU A 621 17.80 -0.70 12.33
N SER A 622 18.19 -1.72 13.10
CA SER A 622 18.15 -3.12 12.66
C SER A 622 16.73 -3.59 12.32
N TYR A 623 15.72 -3.20 13.10
CA TYR A 623 14.32 -3.44 12.76
C TYR A 623 13.92 -2.79 11.43
N ASN A 624 14.30 -1.52 11.22
CA ASN A 624 13.97 -0.82 9.97
C ASN A 624 14.70 -1.42 8.77
N ARG A 625 15.95 -1.89 8.93
CA ARG A 625 16.71 -2.63 7.90
C ARG A 625 16.07 -3.99 7.57
N ALA A 626 15.61 -4.75 8.56
CA ALA A 626 14.87 -5.99 8.34
C ALA A 626 13.56 -5.74 7.56
N ASN A 627 12.79 -4.70 7.90
CA ASN A 627 11.60 -4.30 7.14
C ASN A 627 11.95 -3.72 5.75
N ARG A 628 13.13 -3.10 5.58
CA ARG A 628 13.63 -2.61 4.28
C ARG A 628 13.90 -3.77 3.33
N ALA A 629 14.52 -4.85 3.78
CA ALA A 629 14.71 -6.07 2.99
C ALA A 629 13.35 -6.63 2.49
N VAL A 630 12.35 -6.68 3.37
CA VAL A 630 10.98 -7.09 2.99
C VAL A 630 10.32 -6.12 2.01
N ALA A 631 10.52 -4.81 2.20
CA ALA A 631 9.96 -3.80 1.30
C ALA A 631 10.59 -3.85 -0.11
N VAL A 632 11.89 -4.14 -0.21
CA VAL A 632 12.58 -4.42 -1.49
C VAL A 632 12.02 -5.69 -2.13
N LEU A 633 11.95 -6.81 -1.41
CA LEU A 633 11.36 -8.07 -1.89
C LEU A 633 9.92 -7.90 -2.40
N CYS A 634 9.13 -7.04 -1.75
CA CYS A 634 7.75 -6.78 -2.14
C CYS A 634 7.58 -5.71 -3.26
N ASN A 635 8.68 -5.14 -3.76
CA ASN A 635 8.76 -3.95 -4.61
C ASN A 635 7.90 -2.77 -4.11
N HIS A 636 8.04 -2.42 -2.83
CA HIS A 636 7.36 -1.30 -2.20
C HIS A 636 8.22 -0.02 -2.31
N GLN A 637 8.28 0.54 -3.51
CA GLN A 637 9.00 1.79 -3.81
C GLN A 637 8.17 3.04 -3.48
N ARG A 638 8.84 4.19 -3.42
CA ARG A 638 8.28 5.55 -3.49
C ARG A 638 9.24 6.49 -4.23
N ALA A 639 8.72 7.55 -4.83
CA ALA A 639 9.55 8.66 -5.29
C ALA A 639 10.26 9.34 -4.09
N PRO A 640 11.50 9.86 -4.26
CA PRO A 640 12.13 10.70 -3.26
C PRO A 640 11.25 11.92 -2.92
N PRO A 641 11.07 12.29 -1.64
CA PRO A 641 10.35 13.51 -1.27
C PRO A 641 11.01 14.76 -1.87
N LYS A 642 10.22 15.70 -2.41
CA LYS A 642 10.75 16.96 -2.99
C LYS A 642 11.57 17.80 -1.99
N THR A 643 11.30 17.65 -0.69
CA THR A 643 11.97 18.31 0.43
C THR A 643 13.17 17.53 1.00
N PHE A 644 13.47 16.33 0.48
CA PHE A 644 14.41 15.37 1.08
C PHE A 644 15.82 15.95 1.26
N GLU A 645 16.44 16.48 0.20
CA GLU A 645 17.82 16.96 0.20
C GLU A 645 18.02 18.07 1.26
N LYS A 646 17.08 19.01 1.29
CA LYS A 646 17.00 20.08 2.29
C LYS A 646 16.80 19.52 3.71
N SER A 647 16.03 18.45 3.88
CA SER A 647 15.85 17.77 5.17
C SER A 647 17.12 17.09 5.66
N MET A 648 17.90 16.48 4.76
CA MET A 648 19.17 15.82 5.08
C MET A 648 20.28 16.84 5.40
N GLN A 649 20.41 17.92 4.62
CA GLN A 649 21.31 19.04 4.96
C GLN A 649 21.00 19.61 6.36
N ASN A 650 19.72 19.79 6.69
CA ASN A 650 19.26 20.23 8.02
C ASN A 650 19.53 19.22 9.15
N LEU A 651 19.70 17.94 8.84
CA LEU A 651 20.05 16.90 9.80
C LEU A 651 21.57 16.80 9.98
N GLN A 652 22.34 16.82 8.88
CA GLN A 652 23.80 16.87 8.90
C GLN A 652 24.32 18.08 9.69
N THR A 653 23.76 19.27 9.46
CA THR A 653 24.08 20.49 10.23
C THR A 653 23.92 20.29 11.76
N LYS A 654 22.97 19.46 12.22
CA LYS A 654 22.79 19.12 13.64
C LYS A 654 23.80 18.09 14.14
N ILE A 655 24.14 17.10 13.30
CA ILE A 655 25.19 16.11 13.56
C ILE A 655 26.53 16.82 13.75
N ASP A 656 26.89 17.74 12.85
CA ASP A 656 28.16 18.48 12.92
C ASP A 656 28.22 19.41 14.14
N ALA A 657 27.11 20.08 14.47
CA ALA A 657 26.99 20.84 15.71
C ALA A 657 27.16 19.96 16.96
N LYS A 658 26.64 18.71 16.94
CA LYS A 658 26.82 17.74 18.03
C LYS A 658 28.24 17.17 18.09
N LYS A 659 28.90 16.92 16.96
CA LYS A 659 30.33 16.55 16.90
C LYS A 659 31.22 17.65 17.49
N LYS A 660 30.93 18.93 17.21
CA LYS A 660 31.60 20.08 17.84
C LYS A 660 31.37 20.13 19.36
N GLN A 661 30.14 19.95 19.83
CA GLN A 661 29.83 19.85 21.27
C GLN A 661 30.55 18.67 21.95
N LEU A 662 30.62 17.51 21.29
CA LEU A 662 31.31 16.33 21.81
C LEU A 662 32.82 16.55 21.93
N SER A 663 33.44 17.18 20.92
CA SER A 663 34.87 17.53 20.95
C SER A 663 35.19 18.48 22.12
N ALA A 664 34.35 19.49 22.35
CA ALA A 664 34.49 20.38 23.51
C ALA A 664 34.36 19.62 24.84
N ALA A 665 33.30 18.82 25.02
CA ALA A 665 33.09 18.05 26.25
C ALA A 665 34.21 17.01 26.51
N LYS A 666 34.79 16.41 25.46
CA LYS A 666 35.96 15.52 25.58
C LYS A 666 37.24 16.28 25.98
N LYS A 667 37.43 17.52 25.53
CA LYS A 667 38.52 18.39 26.02
C LYS A 667 38.35 18.76 27.50
N GLU A 668 37.14 19.15 27.91
CA GLU A 668 36.82 19.44 29.32
C GLU A 668 37.04 18.22 30.22
N LEU A 669 36.64 17.02 29.78
CA LEU A 669 36.90 15.76 30.50
C LEU A 669 38.39 15.42 30.56
N LYS A 670 39.20 15.77 29.55
CA LYS A 670 40.66 15.62 29.60
C LYS A 670 41.29 16.57 30.61
N GLY A 671 40.83 17.83 30.67
CA GLY A 671 41.24 18.83 31.67
C GLY A 671 40.95 18.35 33.09
N ALA A 672 39.68 18.08 33.41
CA ALA A 672 39.27 17.60 34.73
C ALA A 672 40.03 16.33 35.19
N LYS A 673 40.41 15.44 34.25
CA LYS A 673 41.24 14.25 34.56
C LYS A 673 42.71 14.57 34.87
N ALA A 674 43.25 15.69 34.38
CA ALA A 674 44.55 16.20 34.79
C ALA A 674 44.43 16.90 36.15
N ASP A 675 43.43 17.75 36.33
CA ASP A 675 43.18 18.47 37.59
C ASP A 675 42.99 17.51 38.78
N ALA A 676 42.22 16.44 38.59
CA ALA A 676 42.01 15.38 39.59
C ALA A 676 43.25 14.51 39.86
N LYS A 677 44.24 14.48 38.95
CA LYS A 677 45.55 13.87 39.18
C LYS A 677 46.53 14.81 39.89
N ALA A 678 46.36 16.13 39.76
CA ALA A 678 47.22 17.11 40.43
C ALA A 678 46.76 17.39 41.87
N SER A 679 45.44 17.46 42.11
CA SER A 679 44.85 17.80 43.42
C SER A 679 44.52 16.60 44.31
N HIS A 680 44.32 15.41 43.72
CA HIS A 680 43.86 14.17 44.37
C HIS A 680 42.50 14.26 45.14
N ASP A 681 41.81 15.40 45.09
CA ASP A 681 40.70 15.73 45.98
C ASP A 681 39.32 15.21 45.52
N GLU A 682 38.39 15.14 46.47
CA GLU A 682 37.01 14.65 46.24
C GLU A 682 36.19 15.51 45.26
N LYS A 683 36.41 16.82 45.25
CA LYS A 683 35.70 17.76 44.36
C LYS A 683 36.11 17.54 42.91
N SER A 684 37.41 17.34 42.64
CA SER A 684 37.90 17.07 41.29
C SER A 684 37.51 15.68 40.79
N LYS A 685 37.46 14.66 41.66
CA LYS A 685 36.89 13.34 41.31
C LYS A 685 35.43 13.45 40.88
N LYS A 686 34.59 14.16 41.64
CA LYS A 686 33.17 14.43 41.30
C LYS A 686 33.03 15.28 40.02
N ALA A 687 33.95 16.20 39.74
CA ALA A 687 33.99 16.94 38.49
C ALA A 687 34.27 16.03 37.28
N VAL A 688 35.25 15.11 37.38
CA VAL A 688 35.54 14.11 36.35
C VAL A 688 34.33 13.22 36.07
N GLU A 689 33.66 12.73 37.11
CA GLU A 689 32.46 11.90 36.96
C GLU A 689 31.32 12.66 36.26
N THR A 690 31.10 13.92 36.64
CA THR A 690 30.09 14.81 36.04
C THR A 690 30.39 15.07 34.56
N LYS A 691 31.65 15.38 34.21
CA LYS A 691 32.07 15.57 32.81
C LYS A 691 32.01 14.25 32.00
N LYS A 692 32.29 13.09 32.61
CA LYS A 692 32.15 11.77 31.98
C LYS A 692 30.68 11.50 31.62
N LYS A 693 29.76 11.71 32.56
CA LYS A 693 28.31 11.61 32.34
C LYS A 693 27.80 12.61 31.30
N ALA A 694 28.40 13.81 31.21
CA ALA A 694 28.09 14.78 30.17
C ALA A 694 28.55 14.34 28.77
N VAL A 695 29.76 13.79 28.64
CA VAL A 695 30.27 13.21 27.38
C VAL A 695 29.37 12.07 26.90
N GLN A 696 29.05 11.10 27.75
CA GLN A 696 28.20 9.96 27.40
C GLN A 696 26.83 10.39 26.85
N ARG A 697 26.15 11.35 27.51
CA ARG A 697 24.87 11.91 27.04
C ARG A 697 24.97 12.61 25.68
N ILE A 698 26.13 13.18 25.33
CA ILE A 698 26.34 13.82 24.02
C ILE A 698 26.64 12.75 22.96
N GLU A 699 27.34 11.67 23.31
CA GLU A 699 27.57 10.50 22.44
C GLU A 699 26.26 9.79 22.11
N GLU A 700 25.41 9.51 23.10
CA GLU A 700 24.05 8.99 22.90
C GLU A 700 23.20 9.88 21.97
N GLN A 701 23.25 11.20 22.17
CA GLN A 701 22.50 12.16 21.33
C GLN A 701 23.05 12.26 19.91
N LEU A 702 24.37 12.16 19.73
CA LEU A 702 25.02 12.16 18.42
C LEU A 702 24.68 10.86 17.66
N MET A 703 24.89 9.70 18.28
CA MET A 703 24.57 8.39 17.71
C MET A 703 23.10 8.30 17.30
N LYS A 704 22.17 8.83 18.11
CA LYS A 704 20.74 8.91 17.74
C LYS A 704 20.48 9.74 16.48
N LEU A 705 21.21 10.85 16.28
CA LEU A 705 21.06 11.67 15.07
C LEU A 705 21.69 11.02 13.84
N GLU A 706 22.84 10.35 14.01
CA GLU A 706 23.52 9.62 12.93
C GLU A 706 22.68 8.42 12.47
N VAL A 707 22.16 7.62 13.41
CA VAL A 707 21.16 6.57 13.14
C VAL A 707 19.94 7.12 12.40
N GLN A 708 19.42 8.29 12.79
CA GLN A 708 18.30 8.93 12.09
C GLN A 708 18.65 9.45 10.69
N ALA A 709 19.92 9.74 10.39
CA ALA A 709 20.37 10.09 9.04
C ALA A 709 20.50 8.84 8.17
N THR A 710 21.13 7.78 8.68
CA THR A 710 21.24 6.48 8.01
C THR A 710 19.86 5.90 7.68
N ASP A 711 18.93 5.87 8.64
CA ASP A 711 17.55 5.38 8.44
C ASP A 711 16.78 6.19 7.37
N ARG A 712 17.06 7.48 7.24
CA ARG A 712 16.43 8.34 6.22
C ARG A 712 17.01 8.14 4.82
N GLU A 713 18.33 8.01 4.69
CA GLU A 713 18.98 7.80 3.40
C GLU A 713 18.71 6.39 2.87
N GLU A 714 18.85 5.34 3.70
CA GLU A 714 18.57 3.96 3.31
C GLU A 714 17.12 3.78 2.81
N ASN A 715 16.17 4.56 3.36
CA ASN A 715 14.76 4.51 3.01
C ASN A 715 14.30 5.64 2.06
N LYS A 716 15.20 6.41 1.42
CA LYS A 716 14.88 7.53 0.51
C LYS A 716 13.80 7.18 -0.51
N GLN A 717 13.92 6.02 -1.15
CA GLN A 717 13.01 5.49 -2.18
C GLN A 717 12.15 4.30 -1.71
N ILE A 718 12.14 3.94 -0.42
CA ILE A 718 11.48 2.71 0.08
C ILE A 718 10.27 3.04 0.97
N ALA A 719 9.15 2.32 0.75
CA ALA A 719 7.86 2.53 1.41
C ALA A 719 7.56 1.50 2.52
N LEU A 720 8.30 1.60 3.64
CA LEU A 720 8.25 0.69 4.80
C LEU A 720 6.86 0.48 5.45
N GLY A 721 5.91 1.40 5.27
CA GLY A 721 4.58 1.30 5.87
C GLY A 721 3.71 0.19 5.24
N THR A 722 3.86 -0.05 3.94
CA THR A 722 2.98 -0.96 3.19
C THR A 722 3.18 -2.42 3.60
N SER A 723 4.43 -2.85 3.80
CA SER A 723 4.79 -4.16 4.36
C SER A 723 4.30 -4.29 5.81
N LYS A 724 4.72 -3.34 6.67
CA LYS A 724 4.47 -3.30 8.11
C LYS A 724 3.01 -3.32 8.53
N LEU A 725 2.11 -2.80 7.70
CA LEU A 725 0.66 -2.78 7.97
C LEU A 725 -0.10 -4.02 7.48
N ASN A 726 0.39 -4.74 6.46
CA ASN A 726 -0.45 -5.66 5.67
C ASN A 726 0.17 -7.03 5.37
N TYR A 727 1.50 -7.16 5.34
CA TYR A 727 2.21 -8.36 4.89
C TYR A 727 3.06 -9.03 5.97
N LEU A 728 3.44 -8.28 7.01
CA LEU A 728 4.20 -8.76 8.17
C LEU A 728 3.26 -9.19 9.29
N ASP A 729 3.41 -10.40 9.82
CA ASP A 729 2.70 -10.83 11.03
C ASP A 729 3.14 -9.95 12.22
N PRO A 730 2.24 -9.16 12.83
CA PRO A 730 2.59 -8.23 13.90
C PRO A 730 3.17 -8.94 15.13
N ARG A 731 2.89 -10.23 15.32
CA ARG A 731 3.40 -11.00 16.46
C ARG A 731 4.91 -11.20 16.41
N ILE A 732 5.51 -11.24 15.22
CA ILE A 732 6.98 -11.26 15.04
C ILE A 732 7.58 -9.97 15.66
N SER A 733 6.97 -8.83 15.35
CA SER A 733 7.40 -7.53 15.86
C SER A 733 7.17 -7.39 17.37
N VAL A 734 6.07 -7.93 17.89
CA VAL A 734 5.76 -7.96 19.34
C VAL A 734 6.76 -8.84 20.10
N ALA A 735 7.02 -10.05 19.60
CA ALA A 735 7.98 -10.98 20.20
C ALA A 735 9.37 -10.38 20.28
N TRP A 736 9.87 -9.80 19.17
CA TRP A 736 11.13 -9.07 19.13
C TRP A 736 11.13 -7.86 20.09
N SER A 737 10.01 -7.15 20.22
CA SER A 737 9.88 -6.03 21.17
C SER A 737 9.96 -6.49 22.63
N LYS A 738 9.29 -7.60 23.00
CA LYS A 738 9.38 -8.22 24.34
C LYS A 738 10.82 -8.67 24.61
N LYS A 739 11.37 -9.54 23.74
CA LYS A 739 12.70 -10.18 23.87
C LYS A 739 13.86 -9.21 24.09
N TRP A 740 13.78 -8.02 23.49
CA TRP A 740 14.84 -7.00 23.56
C TRP A 740 14.47 -5.79 24.43
N GLY A 741 13.36 -5.85 25.18
CA GLY A 741 12.89 -4.75 26.05
C GLY A 741 12.58 -3.46 25.29
N ILE A 742 12.25 -3.54 24.00
CA ILE A 742 11.96 -2.37 23.15
C ILE A 742 10.49 -1.97 23.32
N PRO A 743 10.17 -0.80 23.88
CA PRO A 743 8.80 -0.38 24.08
C PRO A 743 8.02 -0.34 22.76
N ILE A 744 6.87 -1.03 22.72
CA ILE A 744 6.14 -1.31 21.48
C ILE A 744 5.68 -0.03 20.75
N GLU A 745 5.54 1.10 21.45
CA GLU A 745 5.23 2.41 20.86
C GLU A 745 6.38 3.05 20.08
N LYS A 746 7.60 2.50 20.18
CA LYS A 746 8.72 2.83 19.29
C LYS A 746 8.62 2.14 17.93
N ILE A 747 7.90 1.01 17.87
CA ILE A 747 7.68 0.26 16.63
C ILE A 747 6.32 0.61 16.02
N TYR A 748 5.25 0.63 16.80
CA TYR A 748 3.88 0.89 16.33
C TYR A 748 3.28 2.17 16.90
N ASN A 749 2.78 3.06 16.04
CA ASN A 749 2.06 4.27 16.47
C ASN A 749 0.68 3.93 17.10
N LYS A 750 -0.05 4.94 17.62
CA LYS A 750 -1.32 4.76 18.34
C LYS A 750 -2.31 3.88 17.54
N THR A 751 -2.61 4.27 16.30
CA THR A 751 -3.51 3.55 15.39
C THR A 751 -3.02 2.14 15.01
N GLN A 752 -1.70 1.93 14.93
CA GLN A 752 -1.13 0.60 14.69
C GLN A 752 -1.27 -0.32 15.92
N ARG A 753 -1.13 0.21 17.15
CA ARG A 753 -1.42 -0.54 18.39
C ARG A 753 -2.91 -0.76 18.62
N GLU A 754 -3.78 0.09 18.07
CA GLU A 754 -5.22 -0.15 17.99
C GLU A 754 -5.54 -1.30 17.03
N LYS A 755 -5.00 -1.31 15.80
CA LYS A 755 -5.15 -2.42 14.84
C LYS A 755 -4.61 -3.75 15.38
N PHE A 756 -3.39 -3.74 15.93
CA PHE A 756 -2.66 -4.94 16.33
C PHE A 756 -2.83 -5.28 17.82
N ALA A 757 -3.92 -4.83 18.45
CA ALA A 757 -4.22 -5.10 19.86
C ALA A 757 -4.13 -6.60 20.20
N TRP A 758 -4.79 -7.43 19.40
CA TRP A 758 -4.79 -8.89 19.50
C TRP A 758 -3.37 -9.48 19.55
N ALA A 759 -2.48 -9.00 18.69
CA ALA A 759 -1.11 -9.47 18.57
C ALA A 759 -0.19 -8.98 19.71
N ILE A 760 -0.47 -7.79 20.26
CA ILE A 760 0.27 -7.22 21.40
C ILE A 760 -0.08 -7.95 22.70
N ASP A 761 -1.34 -8.37 22.84
CA ASP A 761 -1.87 -9.10 23.98
C ASP A 761 -1.46 -10.59 23.94
N MET A 762 -1.70 -11.28 22.81
CA MET A 762 -1.62 -12.76 22.74
C MET A 762 -0.23 -13.37 22.51
N ALA A 763 0.80 -12.59 22.19
CA ALA A 763 2.08 -13.13 21.67
C ALA A 763 3.28 -12.77 22.54
N ASP A 764 4.06 -13.78 22.93
CA ASP A 764 5.24 -13.67 23.78
C ASP A 764 6.57 -13.65 23.00
N GLU A 765 7.68 -13.47 23.73
CA GLU A 765 9.03 -13.30 23.16
C GLU A 765 9.61 -14.51 22.43
N ASP A 766 8.95 -15.67 22.55
CA ASP A 766 9.30 -16.93 21.89
C ASP A 766 8.32 -17.28 20.75
N PHE A 767 7.44 -16.36 20.34
CA PHE A 767 6.60 -16.57 19.16
C PHE A 767 7.46 -16.67 17.88
N GLU A 768 7.38 -17.83 17.21
CA GLU A 768 7.82 -18.00 15.84
C GLU A 768 6.61 -18.10 14.88
N PHE A 769 6.72 -17.41 13.74
CA PHE A 769 5.76 -17.47 12.63
C PHE A 769 5.89 -18.79 11.88
#